data_AF-A0A949HEU6-F1
#
_entry.id   AF-A0A949HEU6-F1
#
_cell.length_a   1.000
_cell.length_b   1.000
_cell.length_c   1.000
_cell.angle_alpha   90.00
_cell.angle_beta   90.00
_cell.angle_gamma   90.00
#
_symmetry.space_group_name_H-M   'P 1'
#
loop_
_entity.id
_entity.type
_entity.pdbx_description
1 polymer ?
#
loop_
_entity_poly.entity_id
_entity_poly.type
_entity_poly.pdbx_seq_one_letter_code
_entity_poly.pdbx_strand_id
1 'polypeptide(L)'
;MMRQHVRAGAVIVGLIVALALAAPWVAPHDPLARASVARDGAGSPIGPPFPPGTPGHWLGSDRFGRDTLSRIVWGARPTLLLAGLVAALRLTLGVLVGIGAGWSHGPAGRLARGVLALASALPVLLVALAVITLLGSERGLVVFILGLSLTGWSGTAHLVAAQVRVISQQPYIAAGRALGASGGRLLARHIPRQLSPLVGGLLAIELASTLTLVAGSGFLGYYIGGGAWIVLSGDANPVAARTSDAPEWGQMLAGALERSLDPWPLLLVGGMLLLTITGSNLLGSGLMASQPTPQLPGRGWRAIERMLLALAMVPRRAAAGVAVVTMLALAGGTWWCWPRPPAVRSIGAAPHVPGGHAWGMTGRDPAGSRDADLPPGGPTRFRSWMVGAPFLGDPLIAADGVVIAASRAALHLLDGVGTLRELPLPRQPIAGPALGSDGSIILVDRAAVVWALDRTGQTRWRFAAADRGEATSGPVVAGDGSILFTTVDRIQAIAADGTARWSSDVLDGPSELLPRVVPDGTLVLLQDRIIRLADGRSLPQQFIEPAGEFRDPLLLVGADGSLGRRVADQVEIWRLRDGAPVVVARRSWPSASATITFPTQAGISRGGIAWLLYGAGAGEARLVWLAADGSSAQQATGMRAAQVIAVAPDGAVLVCGQQRGAAACAVLERTGTRWREVLGVPGGVVGGAVAGARAVVLTDAGGLVVIEFAAAGP
;
A
#
# COMPACT_ATOMS: atom_id res chain seq x y z
N MET A 1 27.59 41.90 9.83
CA MET A 1 26.31 41.17 9.95
C MET A 1 25.84 40.48 8.66
N MET A 2 25.68 41.16 7.51
CA MET A 2 25.12 40.53 6.28
C MET A 2 26.00 39.41 5.68
N ARG A 3 27.34 39.56 5.66
CA ARG A 3 28.26 38.49 5.22
C ARG A 3 28.23 37.25 6.11
N GLN A 4 27.84 37.39 7.38
CA GLN A 4 27.72 36.26 8.31
C GLN A 4 26.48 35.41 8.01
N HIS A 5 25.37 36.03 7.60
CA HIS A 5 24.14 35.32 7.22
C HIS A 5 24.34 34.46 5.96
N VAL A 6 24.99 35.02 4.93
CA VAL A 6 25.34 34.27 3.70
C VAL A 6 26.23 33.07 4.03
N ARG A 7 27.28 33.29 4.84
CA ARG A 7 28.21 32.22 5.23
C ARG A 7 27.51 31.13 6.04
N ALA A 8 26.71 31.50 7.05
CA ALA A 8 25.98 30.54 7.87
C ALA A 8 24.98 29.72 7.03
N GLY A 9 24.17 30.38 6.19
CA GLY A 9 23.23 29.70 5.30
C GLY A 9 23.91 28.78 4.30
N ALA A 10 25.00 29.23 3.67
CA ALA A 10 25.78 28.44 2.72
C ALA A 10 26.42 27.21 3.38
N VAL A 11 26.92 27.34 4.62
CA VAL A 11 27.47 26.21 5.38
C VAL A 11 26.37 25.19 5.71
N ILE A 12 25.21 25.63 6.21
CA ILE A 12 24.11 24.73 6.54
C ILE A 12 23.63 23.97 5.30
N VAL A 13 23.29 24.68 4.22
CA VAL A 13 22.83 24.04 2.98
C VAL A 13 23.92 23.15 2.38
N GLY A 14 25.18 23.60 2.40
CA GLY A 14 26.32 22.83 1.91
C GLY A 14 26.52 21.52 2.67
N LEU A 15 26.40 21.53 4.00
CA LEU A 15 26.49 20.31 4.81
C LEU A 15 25.36 19.33 4.53
N ILE A 16 24.13 19.82 4.32
CA ILE A 16 22.97 18.97 4.03
C ILE A 16 23.07 18.37 2.62
N VAL A 17 23.54 19.15 1.64
CA VAL A 17 23.84 18.62 0.29
C VAL A 17 24.97 17.60 0.34
N ALA A 18 26.03 17.87 1.10
CA ALA A 18 27.13 16.92 1.29
C ALA A 18 26.64 15.61 1.94
N LEU A 19 25.78 15.69 2.96
CA LEU A 19 25.15 14.53 3.60
C LEU A 19 24.32 13.73 2.59
N ALA A 20 23.51 14.40 1.77
CA ALA A 20 22.69 13.74 0.75
C ALA A 20 23.54 13.03 -0.31
N LEU A 21 24.63 13.65 -0.77
CA LEU A 21 25.55 13.04 -1.72
C LEU A 21 26.34 11.89 -1.10
N ALA A 22 26.72 12.02 0.17
CA ALA A 22 27.46 11.02 0.90
C ALA A 22 26.58 9.89 1.47
N ALA A 23 25.26 9.96 1.29
CA ALA A 23 24.31 8.99 1.85
C ALA A 23 24.65 7.51 1.55
N PRO A 24 25.08 7.12 0.33
CA PRO A 24 25.45 5.74 0.06
C PRO A 24 26.65 5.21 0.87
N TRP A 25 27.50 6.12 1.38
CA TRP A 25 28.69 5.77 2.16
C TRP A 25 28.51 5.97 3.67
N VAL A 26 27.60 6.87 4.06
CA VAL A 26 27.36 7.25 5.46
C VAL A 26 26.23 6.44 6.09
N ALA A 27 25.27 5.95 5.28
CA ALA A 27 24.15 5.17 5.80
C ALA A 27 24.64 3.81 6.34
N PRO A 28 24.35 3.47 7.61
CA PRO A 28 24.78 2.20 8.19
C PRO A 28 24.13 0.97 7.54
N HIS A 29 22.88 1.11 7.08
CA HIS A 29 22.07 0.03 6.50
C HIS A 29 21.40 0.50 5.21
N ASP A 30 20.89 -0.44 4.42
CA ASP A 30 19.98 -0.12 3.32
C ASP A 30 18.72 0.55 3.92
N PRO A 31 18.34 1.77 3.48
CA PRO A 31 17.16 2.48 4.00
C PRO A 31 15.84 1.74 3.74
N LEU A 32 15.82 0.77 2.84
CA LEU A 32 14.66 -0.06 2.51
C LEU A 32 14.68 -1.41 3.23
N ALA A 33 15.82 -1.83 3.79
CA ALA A 33 15.91 -3.10 4.48
C ALA A 33 15.02 -3.11 5.74
N ARG A 34 14.10 -4.06 5.78
CA ARG A 34 13.18 -4.29 6.89
C ARG A 34 13.78 -5.35 7.82
N ALA A 35 13.77 -5.08 9.11
CA ALA A 35 14.17 -6.05 10.13
C ALA A 35 12.98 -6.34 11.04
N SER A 36 12.56 -7.58 11.08
CA SER A 36 11.37 -8.02 11.79
C SER A 36 11.62 -8.39 13.26
N VAL A 37 12.87 -8.75 13.58
CA VAL A 37 13.31 -9.08 14.93
C VAL A 37 14.70 -8.48 15.13
N ALA A 38 14.86 -7.72 16.22
CA ALA A 38 16.16 -7.32 16.73
C ALA A 38 16.35 -7.90 18.13
N ARG A 39 17.59 -7.87 18.63
CA ARG A 39 17.87 -8.22 20.02
C ARG A 39 18.14 -6.95 20.80
N ASP A 40 17.51 -6.79 21.96
CA ASP A 40 17.83 -5.68 22.85
C ASP A 40 19.25 -5.83 23.45
N GLY A 41 19.69 -4.83 24.23
CA GLY A 41 20.99 -4.86 24.89
C GLY A 41 21.17 -6.00 25.91
N ALA A 42 20.08 -6.69 26.30
CA ALA A 42 20.09 -7.85 27.18
C ALA A 42 19.99 -9.19 26.40
N GLY A 43 19.92 -9.15 25.07
CA GLY A 43 19.84 -10.32 24.19
C GLY A 43 18.42 -10.86 23.95
N SER A 44 17.38 -10.20 24.46
CA SER A 44 15.98 -10.59 24.28
C SER A 44 15.46 -10.17 22.91
N PRO A 45 14.65 -11.00 22.23
CA PRO A 45 14.04 -10.64 20.96
C PRO A 45 12.99 -9.54 21.16
N ILE A 46 13.08 -8.50 20.34
CA ILE A 46 12.13 -7.39 20.29
C ILE A 46 11.64 -7.22 18.86
N GLY A 47 10.35 -6.93 18.70
CA GLY A 47 9.73 -6.60 17.41
C GLY A 47 9.85 -5.11 17.07
N PRO A 48 9.70 -4.72 15.80
CA PRO A 48 9.67 -3.32 15.42
C PRO A 48 8.42 -2.61 15.97
N PRO A 49 8.50 -1.29 16.23
CA PRO A 49 9.68 -0.44 16.08
C PRO A 49 10.71 -0.69 17.19
N PHE A 50 11.98 -0.76 16.80
CA PHE A 50 13.09 -0.95 17.72
C PHE A 50 13.44 0.37 18.41
N PRO A 51 13.68 0.36 19.73
CA PRO A 51 14.11 1.55 20.46
C PRO A 51 15.51 2.00 20.03
N PRO A 52 15.84 3.29 20.17
CA PRO A 52 17.19 3.79 19.95
C PRO A 52 18.23 3.03 20.78
N GLY A 53 19.40 2.79 20.20
CA GLY A 53 20.49 2.04 20.84
C GLY A 53 20.41 0.51 20.67
N THR A 54 19.38 0.00 19.97
CA THR A 54 19.36 -1.40 19.54
C THR A 54 20.56 -1.68 18.62
N PRO A 55 21.31 -2.80 18.77
CA PRO A 55 22.41 -3.15 17.88
C PRO A 55 22.01 -3.06 16.41
N GLY A 56 22.74 -2.28 15.61
CA GLY A 56 22.41 -1.98 14.22
C GLY A 56 21.42 -0.81 14.01
N HIS A 57 20.64 -0.43 15.01
CA HIS A 57 19.64 0.64 14.92
C HIS A 57 19.91 1.75 15.95
N TRP A 58 20.91 2.59 15.66
CA TRP A 58 21.37 3.63 16.61
C TRP A 58 20.28 4.63 16.97
N LEU A 59 19.57 5.11 15.94
CA LEU A 59 18.39 5.96 16.10
C LEU A 59 17.11 5.14 16.08
N GLY A 60 17.13 3.85 16.38
CA GLY A 60 15.95 2.99 16.36
C GLY A 60 15.40 2.75 14.94
N SER A 61 14.22 2.14 14.85
CA SER A 61 13.59 1.82 13.58
C SER A 61 12.16 2.35 13.43
N ASP A 62 11.68 2.35 12.19
CA ASP A 62 10.28 2.58 11.92
C ASP A 62 9.42 1.35 12.25
N ARG A 63 8.10 1.46 12.09
CA ARG A 63 7.16 0.35 12.34
C ARG A 63 7.41 -0.92 11.51
N PHE A 64 8.19 -0.82 10.43
CA PHE A 64 8.56 -1.94 9.56
C PHE A 64 9.98 -2.43 9.84
N GLY A 65 10.62 -1.93 10.91
CA GLY A 65 11.96 -2.31 11.28
C GLY A 65 13.06 -1.73 10.41
N ARG A 66 12.76 -0.71 9.61
CA ARG A 66 13.78 -0.03 8.78
C ARG A 66 14.56 0.95 9.62
N ASP A 67 15.88 0.98 9.45
CA ASP A 67 16.77 1.83 10.24
C ASP A 67 16.49 3.33 10.05
N THR A 68 16.17 4.03 11.13
CA THR A 68 15.74 5.44 11.04
C THR A 68 16.89 6.35 10.63
N LEU A 69 18.13 6.08 11.08
CA LEU A 69 19.31 6.87 10.72
C LEU A 69 19.59 6.79 9.21
N SER A 70 19.64 5.58 8.67
CA SER A 70 19.83 5.32 7.24
C SER A 70 18.75 5.99 6.40
N ARG A 71 17.49 5.94 6.85
CA ARG A 71 16.37 6.60 6.18
C ARG A 71 16.44 8.12 6.22
N ILE A 72 16.87 8.74 7.32
CA ILE A 72 17.05 10.21 7.40
C ILE A 72 18.12 10.65 6.40
N VAL A 73 19.26 9.95 6.38
CA VAL A 73 20.40 10.29 5.52
C VAL A 73 20.05 10.09 4.04
N TRP A 74 19.47 8.95 3.68
CA TRP A 74 19.02 8.69 2.31
C TRP A 74 17.86 9.58 1.87
N GLY A 75 16.96 9.90 2.80
CA GLY A 75 15.78 10.73 2.53
C GLY A 75 16.11 12.15 2.11
N ALA A 76 17.29 12.65 2.46
CA ALA A 76 17.77 13.95 2.00
C ALA A 76 17.83 14.03 0.46
N ARG A 77 18.14 12.93 -0.24
CA ARG A 77 18.32 12.93 -1.71
C ARG A 77 17.01 13.22 -2.45
N PRO A 78 15.94 12.42 -2.33
CA PRO A 78 14.69 12.68 -3.04
C PRO A 78 14.04 13.99 -2.58
N THR A 79 14.14 14.34 -1.29
CA THR A 79 13.59 15.61 -0.78
C THR A 79 14.28 16.83 -1.41
N LEU A 80 15.62 16.87 -1.41
CA LEU A 80 16.36 17.98 -2.02
C LEU A 80 16.23 18.01 -3.55
N LEU A 81 16.17 16.85 -4.20
CA LEU A 81 15.99 16.77 -5.65
C LEU A 81 14.62 17.30 -6.06
N LEU A 82 13.54 16.88 -5.39
CA LEU A 82 12.20 17.43 -5.62
C LEU A 82 12.19 18.94 -5.37
N ALA A 83 12.66 19.36 -4.19
CA ALA A 83 12.60 20.76 -3.79
C ALA A 83 13.42 21.67 -4.70
N GLY A 84 14.61 21.22 -5.12
CA GLY A 84 15.46 21.94 -6.06
C GLY A 84 14.86 22.08 -7.45
N LEU A 85 14.27 21.01 -8.00
CA LEU A 85 13.64 21.05 -9.33
C LEU A 85 12.40 21.96 -9.34
N VAL A 86 11.54 21.85 -8.33
CA VAL A 86 10.36 22.70 -8.19
C VAL A 86 10.77 24.16 -7.98
N ALA A 87 11.75 24.43 -7.11
CA ALA A 87 12.24 25.80 -6.90
C ALA A 87 12.81 26.41 -8.18
N ALA A 88 13.60 25.65 -8.95
CA ALA A 88 14.14 26.10 -10.23
C ALA A 88 13.03 26.39 -11.27
N LEU A 89 12.01 25.53 -11.34
CA LEU A 89 10.90 25.71 -12.27
C LEU A 89 10.04 26.91 -11.88
N ARG A 90 9.68 27.05 -10.58
CA ARG A 90 8.95 28.21 -10.06
C ARG A 90 9.70 29.50 -10.26
N LEU A 91 11.01 29.53 -9.99
CA LEU A 91 11.86 30.68 -10.23
C LEU A 91 11.84 31.07 -11.71
N THR A 92 11.98 30.09 -12.61
CA THR A 92 11.97 30.33 -14.06
C THR A 92 10.64 30.92 -14.51
N LEU A 93 9.51 30.33 -14.10
CA LEU A 93 8.17 30.83 -14.40
C LEU A 93 7.96 32.23 -13.82
N GLY A 94 8.36 32.45 -12.57
CA GLY A 94 8.23 33.71 -11.87
C GLY A 94 9.04 34.83 -12.54
N VAL A 95 10.29 34.55 -12.93
CA VAL A 95 11.13 35.52 -13.66
C VAL A 95 10.52 35.86 -15.02
N LEU A 96 10.07 34.87 -15.80
CA LEU A 96 9.48 35.10 -17.12
C LEU A 96 8.19 35.93 -17.05
N VAL A 97 7.25 35.55 -16.16
CA VAL A 97 5.99 36.27 -15.98
C VAL A 97 6.23 37.65 -15.36
N GLY A 98 7.13 37.75 -14.39
CA GLY A 98 7.50 39.01 -13.74
C GLY A 98 8.10 40.02 -14.71
N ILE A 99 9.04 39.59 -15.57
CA ILE A 99 9.58 40.44 -16.64
C ILE A 99 8.48 40.91 -17.57
N GLY A 100 7.58 40.01 -18.01
CA GLY A 100 6.45 40.36 -18.87
C GLY A 100 5.52 41.39 -18.22
N ALA A 101 5.16 41.19 -16.96
CA ALA A 101 4.26 42.04 -16.19
C ALA A 101 4.87 43.42 -15.85
N GLY A 102 6.19 43.48 -15.64
CA GLY A 102 6.93 44.69 -15.30
C GLY A 102 7.38 45.53 -16.51
N TRP A 103 7.69 44.90 -17.65
CA TRP A 103 8.22 45.60 -18.83
C TRP A 103 7.12 46.08 -19.80
N SER A 104 6.06 45.29 -19.99
CA SER A 104 5.07 45.55 -21.05
C SER A 104 3.89 46.41 -20.56
N HIS A 105 3.66 47.51 -21.27
CA HIS A 105 2.51 48.41 -21.07
C HIS A 105 1.32 48.04 -21.99
N GLY A 106 1.52 47.12 -22.94
CA GLY A 106 0.51 46.68 -23.92
C GLY A 106 -0.32 45.46 -23.48
N PRO A 107 -1.07 44.82 -24.40
CA PRO A 107 -1.96 43.70 -24.08
C PRO A 107 -1.22 42.50 -23.48
N ALA A 108 0.02 42.23 -23.90
CA ALA A 108 0.84 41.17 -23.31
C ALA A 108 1.14 41.43 -21.82
N GLY A 109 1.40 42.68 -21.43
CA GLY A 109 1.57 43.06 -20.02
C GLY A 109 0.27 42.96 -19.22
N ARG A 110 -0.87 43.29 -19.83
CA ARG A 110 -2.20 43.08 -19.21
C ARG A 110 -2.46 41.59 -18.97
N LEU A 111 -2.16 40.73 -19.95
CA LEU A 111 -2.27 39.27 -19.80
C LEU A 111 -1.36 38.76 -18.67
N ALA A 112 -0.08 39.14 -18.67
CA ALA A 112 0.87 38.72 -17.63
C ALA A 112 0.42 39.15 -16.23
N ARG A 113 -0.10 40.38 -16.07
CA ARG A 113 -0.68 40.85 -14.80
C ARG A 113 -1.96 40.10 -14.42
N GLY A 114 -2.79 39.72 -15.40
CA GLY A 114 -3.98 38.89 -15.18
C GLY A 114 -3.62 37.47 -14.70
N VAL A 115 -2.66 36.81 -15.36
CA VAL A 115 -2.16 35.49 -14.92
C VAL A 115 -1.56 35.59 -13.52
N LEU A 116 -0.80 36.64 -13.23
CA LEU A 116 -0.23 36.88 -11.91
C LEU A 116 -1.30 37.08 -10.82
N ALA A 117 -2.38 37.82 -11.12
CA ALA A 117 -3.50 38.00 -10.21
C ALA A 117 -4.22 36.67 -9.93
N LEU A 118 -4.50 35.89 -10.98
CA LEU A 118 -5.11 34.56 -10.86
C LEU A 118 -4.24 33.60 -10.04
N ALA A 119 -2.93 33.55 -10.31
CA ALA A 119 -1.98 32.70 -9.60
C ALA A 119 -1.81 33.10 -8.12
N SER A 120 -2.07 34.36 -7.76
CA SER A 120 -2.01 34.83 -6.37
C SER A 120 -3.29 34.54 -5.57
N ALA A 121 -4.43 34.33 -6.26
CA ALA A 121 -5.71 34.06 -5.61
C ALA A 121 -5.86 32.59 -5.17
N LEU A 122 -5.10 31.67 -5.78
CA LEU A 122 -5.21 30.25 -5.52
C LEU A 122 -4.24 29.80 -4.40
N PRO A 123 -4.73 29.12 -3.34
CA PRO A 123 -3.86 28.52 -2.34
C PRO A 123 -2.98 27.42 -2.95
N VAL A 124 -1.66 27.61 -2.91
CA VAL A 124 -0.66 26.75 -3.58
C VAL A 124 -0.80 25.29 -3.16
N LEU A 125 -0.96 25.04 -1.86
CA LEU A 125 -1.11 23.68 -1.33
C LEU A 125 -2.37 23.00 -1.86
N LEU A 126 -3.51 23.70 -1.89
CA LEU A 126 -4.78 23.12 -2.37
C LEU A 126 -4.70 22.74 -3.85
N VAL A 127 -4.14 23.62 -4.68
CA VAL A 127 -3.97 23.31 -6.11
C VAL A 127 -2.98 22.16 -6.30
N ALA A 128 -1.84 22.17 -5.58
CA ALA A 128 -0.88 21.09 -5.68
C ALA A 128 -1.51 19.74 -5.33
N LEU A 129 -2.26 19.66 -4.22
CA LEU A 129 -2.95 18.45 -3.81
C LEU A 129 -4.01 18.01 -4.82
N ALA A 130 -4.82 18.93 -5.34
CA ALA A 130 -5.82 18.62 -6.37
C ALA A 130 -5.17 18.06 -7.65
N VAL A 131 -4.04 18.62 -8.08
CA VAL A 131 -3.30 18.11 -9.25
C VAL A 131 -2.70 16.73 -8.95
N ILE A 132 -2.10 16.56 -7.78
CA ILE A 132 -1.49 15.28 -7.37
C ILE A 132 -2.55 14.18 -7.26
N THR A 133 -3.73 14.48 -6.72
CA THR A 133 -4.83 13.51 -6.62
C THR A 133 -5.41 13.17 -7.99
N LEU A 134 -5.61 14.15 -8.86
CA LEU A 134 -6.17 13.94 -10.20
C LEU A 134 -5.24 13.14 -11.12
N LEU A 135 -3.93 13.41 -11.08
CA LEU A 135 -2.95 12.70 -11.90
C LEU A 135 -2.50 11.36 -11.30
N GLY A 136 -2.82 11.11 -10.03
CA GLY A 136 -2.37 9.94 -9.28
C GLY A 136 -0.98 10.15 -8.68
N SER A 137 -0.86 9.97 -7.36
CA SER A 137 0.44 10.04 -6.67
C SER A 137 1.39 8.91 -7.05
N GLU A 138 0.86 7.83 -7.64
CA GLU A 138 1.57 6.66 -8.15
C GLU A 138 2.33 6.88 -9.47
N ARG A 139 2.38 8.11 -9.97
CA ARG A 139 3.25 8.47 -11.11
C ARG A 139 4.58 9.06 -10.64
N GLY A 140 4.86 8.96 -9.35
CA GLY A 140 6.12 9.33 -8.72
C GLY A 140 6.43 10.83 -8.77
N LEU A 141 7.73 11.13 -8.85
CA LEU A 141 8.30 12.48 -8.72
C LEU A 141 7.70 13.51 -9.70
N VAL A 142 7.37 13.10 -10.92
CA VAL A 142 6.92 14.02 -11.99
C VAL A 142 5.61 14.71 -11.63
N VAL A 143 4.66 13.99 -11.04
CA VAL A 143 3.36 14.57 -10.64
C VAL A 143 3.52 15.58 -9.51
N PHE A 144 4.42 15.32 -8.56
CA PHE A 144 4.74 16.29 -7.51
C PHE A 144 5.42 17.54 -8.08
N ILE A 145 6.33 17.40 -9.04
CA ILE A 145 6.96 18.55 -9.71
C ILE A 145 5.89 19.39 -10.42
N LEU A 146 5.00 18.77 -11.19
CA LEU A 146 3.94 19.47 -11.92
C LEU A 146 2.95 20.14 -10.97
N GLY A 147 2.44 19.40 -9.97
CA GLY A 147 1.47 19.91 -9.00
C GLY A 147 2.01 21.08 -8.18
N LEU A 148 3.23 20.94 -7.64
CA LEU A 148 3.85 22.01 -6.87
C LEU A 148 4.29 23.18 -7.75
N SER A 149 4.70 22.98 -8.99
CA SER A 149 5.20 24.09 -9.84
C SER A 149 4.11 24.86 -10.58
N LEU A 150 2.89 24.29 -10.69
CA LEU A 150 1.76 24.95 -11.37
C LEU A 150 1.41 26.29 -10.70
N THR A 151 1.57 26.36 -9.38
CA THR A 151 1.32 27.55 -8.55
C THR A 151 2.54 27.83 -7.65
N GLY A 152 2.52 28.96 -6.94
CA GLY A 152 3.59 29.33 -5.98
C GLY A 152 4.72 30.19 -6.57
N TRP A 153 4.82 30.30 -7.89
CA TRP A 153 5.77 31.21 -8.56
C TRP A 153 5.34 32.69 -8.55
N SER A 154 4.12 32.99 -8.09
CA SER A 154 3.53 34.34 -8.09
C SER A 154 4.30 35.33 -7.23
N GLY A 155 4.80 34.91 -6.05
CA GLY A 155 5.61 35.75 -5.17
C GLY A 155 6.88 36.24 -5.86
N THR A 156 7.62 35.32 -6.47
CA THR A 156 8.79 35.64 -7.30
C THR A 156 8.43 36.55 -8.48
N ALA A 157 7.32 36.31 -9.17
CA ALA A 157 6.86 37.16 -10.25
C ALA A 157 6.54 38.60 -9.82
N HIS A 158 5.94 38.80 -8.64
CA HIS A 158 5.68 40.13 -8.09
C HIS A 158 6.98 40.90 -7.81
N LEU A 159 7.95 40.24 -7.17
CA LEU A 159 9.26 40.83 -6.87
C LEU A 159 10.02 41.20 -8.15
N VAL A 160 10.08 40.27 -9.11
CA VAL A 160 10.73 40.53 -10.41
C VAL A 160 10.01 41.63 -11.17
N ALA A 161 8.68 41.65 -11.20
CA ALA A 161 7.91 42.71 -11.86
C ALA A 161 8.17 44.10 -11.24
N ALA A 162 8.24 44.18 -9.91
CA ALA A 162 8.58 45.41 -9.20
C ALA A 162 9.98 45.89 -9.57
N GLN A 163 10.97 44.98 -9.54
CA GLN A 163 12.34 45.32 -9.90
C GLN A 163 12.48 45.74 -11.36
N VAL A 164 11.80 45.04 -12.28
CA VAL A 164 11.82 45.38 -13.72
C VAL A 164 11.20 46.76 -13.96
N ARG A 165 10.13 47.14 -13.25
CA ARG A 165 9.56 48.50 -13.34
C ARG A 165 10.58 49.56 -12.93
N VAL A 166 11.27 49.36 -11.81
CA VAL A 166 12.33 50.26 -11.33
C VAL A 166 13.45 50.38 -12.36
N ILE A 167 13.93 49.25 -12.89
CA ILE A 167 14.98 49.20 -13.93
C ILE A 167 14.53 49.94 -15.19
N SER A 168 13.26 49.76 -15.59
CA SER A 168 12.72 50.33 -16.83
C SER A 168 12.63 51.86 -16.85
N GLN A 169 12.66 52.49 -15.67
CA GLN A 169 12.60 53.93 -15.46
C GLN A 169 13.99 54.57 -15.27
N GLN A 170 15.07 53.77 -15.31
CA GLN A 170 16.42 54.29 -15.11
C GLN A 170 16.92 55.13 -16.31
N PRO A 171 17.75 56.17 -16.09
CA PRO A 171 18.21 57.08 -17.15
C PRO A 171 18.93 56.38 -18.32
N TYR A 172 19.70 55.33 -18.06
CA TYR A 172 20.42 54.60 -19.11
C TYR A 172 19.48 53.84 -20.06
N ILE A 173 18.28 53.44 -19.61
CA ILE A 173 17.26 52.85 -20.48
C ILE A 173 16.65 53.94 -21.38
N ALA A 174 16.38 55.13 -20.83
CA ALA A 174 15.86 56.27 -21.59
C ALA A 174 16.86 56.72 -22.66
N ALA A 175 18.15 56.85 -22.31
CA ALA A 175 19.23 57.15 -23.26
C ALA A 175 19.33 56.09 -24.36
N GLY A 176 19.24 54.80 -24.01
CA GLY A 176 19.23 53.71 -24.99
C GLY A 176 18.07 53.80 -25.98
N ARG A 177 16.86 54.19 -25.53
CA ARG A 177 15.71 54.43 -26.41
C ARG A 177 15.93 55.64 -27.32
N ALA A 178 16.49 56.73 -26.81
CA ALA A 178 16.81 57.93 -27.60
C ALA A 178 17.84 57.64 -28.71
N LEU A 179 18.77 56.70 -28.46
CA LEU A 179 19.74 56.20 -29.45
C LEU A 179 19.14 55.14 -30.42
N GLY A 180 17.82 54.93 -30.41
CA GLY A 180 17.12 54.02 -31.33
C GLY A 180 17.19 52.53 -30.96
N ALA A 181 17.59 52.17 -29.74
CA ALA A 181 17.58 50.77 -29.32
C ALA A 181 16.14 50.23 -29.19
N SER A 182 15.85 49.11 -29.84
CA SER A 182 14.54 48.46 -29.74
C SER A 182 14.26 47.94 -28.33
N GLY A 183 12.99 47.95 -27.90
CA GLY A 183 12.59 47.49 -26.58
C GLY A 183 13.02 46.05 -26.27
N GLY A 184 12.99 45.15 -27.27
CA GLY A 184 13.48 43.79 -27.12
C GLY A 184 15.00 43.70 -26.89
N ARG A 185 15.78 44.55 -27.57
CA ARG A 185 17.25 44.62 -27.40
C ARG A 185 17.61 45.16 -26.01
N LEU A 186 16.88 46.16 -25.53
CA LEU A 186 17.05 46.70 -24.18
C LEU A 186 16.72 45.66 -23.11
N LEU A 187 15.59 44.95 -23.28
CA LEU A 187 15.14 43.86 -22.42
C LEU A 187 16.18 42.75 -22.33
N ALA A 188 16.59 42.18 -23.46
CA ALA A 188 17.51 41.04 -23.48
C ALA A 188 18.90 41.38 -22.91
N ARG A 189 19.39 42.61 -23.10
CA ARG A 189 20.76 42.95 -22.71
C ARG A 189 20.89 43.52 -21.29
N HIS A 190 19.92 44.30 -20.82
CA HIS A 190 20.06 45.04 -19.55
C HIS A 190 19.31 44.37 -18.39
N ILE A 191 18.14 43.78 -18.63
CA ILE A 191 17.30 43.24 -17.55
C ILE A 191 17.90 41.99 -16.90
N PRO A 192 18.31 40.95 -17.66
CA PRO A 192 18.91 39.75 -17.06
C PRO A 192 20.13 40.06 -16.21
N ARG A 193 20.98 41.02 -16.62
CA ARG A 193 22.19 41.43 -15.89
C ARG A 193 21.88 42.08 -14.55
N GLN A 194 20.85 42.92 -14.51
CA GLN A 194 20.46 43.61 -13.27
C GLN A 194 19.59 42.74 -12.35
N LEU A 195 18.82 41.81 -12.90
CA LEU A 195 18.09 40.81 -12.09
C LEU A 195 19.01 39.71 -11.57
N SER A 196 20.18 39.57 -12.17
CA SER A 196 21.07 38.45 -11.92
C SER A 196 21.42 38.25 -10.43
N PRO A 197 21.79 39.29 -9.67
CA PRO A 197 22.12 39.11 -8.26
C PRO A 197 20.88 38.80 -7.39
N LEU A 198 19.68 39.21 -7.84
CA LEU A 198 18.40 38.94 -7.17
C LEU A 198 17.97 37.47 -7.37
N VAL A 199 18.18 36.92 -8.57
CA VAL A 199 17.76 35.55 -8.93
C VAL A 199 18.41 34.50 -8.02
N GLY A 200 19.68 34.68 -7.64
CA GLY A 200 20.37 33.76 -6.74
C GLY A 200 19.75 33.68 -5.35
N GLY A 201 19.36 34.84 -4.78
CA GLY A 201 18.69 34.89 -3.48
C GLY A 201 17.27 34.32 -3.53
N LEU A 202 16.54 34.59 -4.62
CA LEU A 202 15.19 34.05 -4.85
C LEU A 202 15.18 32.53 -4.97
N LEU A 203 16.19 31.92 -5.61
CA LEU A 203 16.30 30.46 -5.70
C LEU A 203 16.32 29.80 -4.31
N ALA A 204 17.10 30.35 -3.39
CA ALA A 204 17.21 29.81 -2.03
C ALA A 204 15.91 29.99 -1.23
N ILE A 205 15.18 31.09 -1.44
CA ILE A 205 13.86 31.30 -0.84
C ILE A 205 12.81 30.35 -1.42
N GLU A 206 12.82 30.13 -2.73
CA GLU A 206 11.94 29.17 -3.39
C GLU A 206 12.21 27.73 -2.92
N LEU A 207 13.48 27.38 -2.66
CA LEU A 207 13.85 26.10 -2.07
C LEU A 207 13.23 25.95 -0.66
N ALA A 208 13.36 26.97 0.20
CA ALA A 208 12.78 26.97 1.54
C ALA A 208 11.24 26.87 1.53
N SER A 209 10.60 27.66 0.66
CA SER A 209 9.15 27.65 0.42
C SER A 209 8.67 26.26 -0.03
N THR A 210 9.40 25.65 -0.96
CA THR A 210 9.06 24.34 -1.50
C THR A 210 9.22 23.24 -0.45
N LEU A 211 10.30 23.23 0.32
CA LEU A 211 10.49 22.28 1.42
C LEU A 211 9.38 22.37 2.47
N THR A 212 8.89 23.58 2.74
CA THR A 212 7.75 23.80 3.64
C THR A 212 6.47 23.17 3.08
N LEU A 213 6.23 23.28 1.77
CA LEU A 213 5.09 22.64 1.12
C LEU A 213 5.23 21.12 1.06
N VAL A 214 6.43 20.58 0.88
CA VAL A 214 6.69 19.13 0.92
C VAL A 214 6.42 18.57 2.32
N ALA A 215 6.84 19.28 3.37
CA ALA A 215 6.51 18.91 4.74
C ALA A 215 4.99 18.94 4.99
N GLY A 216 4.31 20.00 4.51
CA GLY A 216 2.85 20.14 4.62
C GLY A 216 2.07 19.09 3.82
N SER A 217 2.53 18.74 2.61
CA SER A 217 1.92 17.67 1.82
C SER A 217 2.14 16.31 2.47
N GLY A 218 3.34 16.07 3.02
CA GLY A 218 3.68 14.88 3.79
C GLY A 218 2.74 14.71 4.99
N PHE A 219 2.54 15.77 5.78
CA PHE A 219 1.57 15.81 6.88
C PHE A 219 0.15 15.41 6.44
N LEU A 220 -0.27 15.85 5.24
CA LEU A 220 -1.57 15.52 4.65
C LEU A 220 -1.60 14.14 3.96
N GLY A 221 -0.52 13.36 4.08
CA GLY A 221 -0.40 12.02 3.52
C GLY A 221 -0.01 11.97 2.04
N TYR A 222 0.49 13.07 1.45
CA TYR A 222 0.94 13.15 0.06
C TYR A 222 2.45 13.32 -0.03
N TYR A 223 3.13 12.28 -0.46
CA TYR A 223 4.58 12.22 -0.60
C TYR A 223 5.00 11.35 -1.80
N ILE A 224 6.27 11.45 -2.17
CA ILE A 224 6.85 10.81 -3.36
C ILE A 224 6.88 9.28 -3.17
N GLY A 225 6.53 8.54 -4.23
CA GLY A 225 6.60 7.07 -4.26
C GLY A 225 5.30 6.37 -3.86
N GLY A 226 4.18 7.10 -3.87
CA GLY A 226 2.87 6.55 -3.54
C GLY A 226 2.73 6.18 -2.07
N GLY A 227 1.50 6.23 -1.59
CA GLY A 227 1.13 5.71 -0.29
C GLY A 227 0.47 4.36 -0.46
N ALA A 228 1.17 3.26 -0.21
CA ALA A 228 0.54 1.96 -0.01
C ALA A 228 -0.22 2.01 1.32
N TRP A 229 -1.54 1.83 1.28
CA TRP A 229 -2.34 1.67 2.50
C TRP A 229 -2.09 0.29 3.07
N ILE A 230 -1.19 0.15 4.03
CA ILE A 230 -0.96 -1.13 4.68
C ILE A 230 -1.91 -1.23 5.86
N VAL A 231 -2.72 -2.29 5.89
CA VAL A 231 -3.54 -2.64 7.05
C VAL A 231 -2.63 -3.42 7.99
N LEU A 232 -2.28 -2.84 9.13
CA LEU A 232 -1.59 -3.56 10.19
C LEU A 232 -2.64 -4.43 10.88
N SER A 233 -2.51 -5.75 10.75
CA SER A 233 -3.34 -6.71 11.48
C SER A 233 -3.05 -6.59 12.97
N GLY A 234 -4.10 -6.29 13.73
CA GLY A 234 -4.14 -6.43 15.17
C GLY A 234 -5.56 -6.85 15.50
N ASP A 235 -5.72 -7.89 16.31
CA ASP A 235 -6.95 -8.65 16.57
C ASP A 235 -8.15 -7.87 17.15
N ALA A 236 -8.12 -6.53 17.16
CA ALA A 236 -9.25 -5.72 17.59
C ALA A 236 -9.43 -4.38 16.84
N ASN A 237 -8.49 -3.94 16.00
CA ASN A 237 -8.66 -2.68 15.25
C ASN A 237 -7.60 -2.52 14.14
N PRO A 238 -7.93 -2.75 12.85
CA PRO A 238 -6.98 -2.50 11.77
C PRO A 238 -6.73 -0.99 11.60
N VAL A 239 -5.50 -0.56 11.88
CA VAL A 239 -5.05 0.81 11.57
C VAL A 239 -4.51 0.79 10.14
N ALA A 240 -5.23 1.44 9.22
CA ALA A 240 -4.78 1.65 7.86
C ALA A 240 -3.76 2.79 7.85
N ALA A 241 -2.49 2.47 7.58
CA ALA A 241 -1.44 3.47 7.48
C ALA A 241 -1.01 3.64 6.02
N ARG A 242 -1.05 4.88 5.53
CA ARG A 242 -0.49 5.20 4.23
C ARG A 242 1.03 5.23 4.38
N THR A 243 1.76 4.36 3.66
CA THR A 243 3.23 4.29 3.77
C THR A 243 3.89 4.25 2.39
N SER A 244 5.04 4.92 2.26
CA SER A 244 5.92 4.72 1.09
C SER A 244 7.13 3.91 1.52
N ASP A 245 7.63 3.13 0.58
CA ASP A 245 8.95 2.53 0.70
C ASP A 245 10.06 3.57 0.56
N ALA A 246 9.85 4.62 -0.25
CA ALA A 246 10.86 5.63 -0.48
C ALA A 246 11.15 6.45 0.79
N PRO A 247 12.42 6.52 1.26
CA PRO A 247 12.79 7.46 2.31
C PRO A 247 12.68 8.88 1.74
N GLU A 248 11.75 9.67 2.24
CA GLU A 248 11.56 11.09 1.89
C GLU A 248 11.14 11.81 3.19
N TRP A 249 11.73 12.95 3.50
CA TRP A 249 11.53 13.58 4.81
C TRP A 249 10.07 13.97 5.10
N GLY A 250 9.30 14.41 4.11
CA GLY A 250 7.86 14.64 4.26
C GLY A 250 7.09 13.36 4.61
N GLN A 251 7.39 12.24 3.95
CA GLN A 251 6.85 10.92 4.28
C GLN A 251 7.24 10.48 5.71
N MET A 252 8.51 10.63 6.06
CA MET A 252 9.03 10.22 7.37
C MET A 252 8.41 11.04 8.49
N LEU A 253 8.16 12.33 8.25
CA LEU A 253 7.45 13.21 9.18
C LEU A 253 6.02 12.72 9.42
N ALA A 254 5.32 12.32 8.36
CA ALA A 254 3.98 11.75 8.44
C ALA A 254 3.94 10.46 9.30
N GLY A 255 4.86 9.53 9.05
CA GLY A 255 4.95 8.29 9.81
C GLY A 255 5.38 8.47 11.27
N ALA A 256 6.11 9.56 11.58
CA ALA A 256 6.47 9.89 12.96
C ALA A 256 5.27 10.44 13.77
N LEU A 257 4.32 11.12 13.12
CA LEU A 257 3.15 11.69 13.79
C LEU A 257 2.18 10.63 14.30
N GLU A 258 2.07 9.50 13.60
CA GLU A 258 1.28 8.34 14.05
C GLU A 258 1.80 7.77 15.38
N ARG A 259 3.07 8.00 15.71
CA ARG A 259 3.71 7.58 16.97
C ARG A 259 3.96 8.80 17.86
N SER A 260 2.91 9.57 18.15
CA SER A 260 3.04 10.82 18.92
C SER A 260 3.61 10.62 20.34
N LEU A 261 3.54 9.39 20.86
CA LEU A 261 4.12 8.99 22.15
C LEU A 261 5.65 8.80 22.11
N ASP A 262 6.23 8.62 20.91
CA ASP A 262 7.67 8.53 20.67
C ASP A 262 8.13 9.77 19.87
N PRO A 263 8.47 10.89 20.53
CA PRO A 263 8.69 12.16 19.83
C PRO A 263 10.03 12.23 19.07
N TRP A 264 10.98 11.33 19.35
CA TRP A 264 12.33 11.43 18.82
C TRP A 264 12.43 11.35 17.28
N PRO A 265 11.70 10.50 16.52
CA PRO A 265 11.80 10.49 15.06
C PRO A 265 11.22 11.77 14.45
N LEU A 266 10.16 12.30 15.07
CA LEU A 266 9.53 13.56 14.70
C LEU A 266 10.52 14.72 14.86
N LEU A 267 11.22 14.79 16.00
CA LEU A 267 12.23 15.81 16.28
C LEU A 267 13.42 15.74 15.31
N LEU A 268 13.87 14.52 14.97
CA LEU A 268 15.01 14.35 14.08
C LEU A 268 14.67 14.72 12.63
N VAL A 269 13.59 14.16 12.07
CA VAL A 269 13.17 14.44 10.69
C VAL A 269 12.72 15.90 10.55
N GLY A 270 11.90 16.38 11.48
CA GLY A 270 11.46 17.77 11.54
C GLY A 270 12.63 18.73 11.74
N GLY A 271 13.62 18.36 12.55
CA GLY A 271 14.86 19.11 12.74
C GLY A 271 15.68 19.25 11.46
N MET A 272 15.82 18.17 10.68
CA MET A 272 16.52 18.23 9.39
C MET A 272 15.81 19.15 8.38
N LEU A 273 14.47 19.04 8.28
CA LEU A 273 13.68 19.95 7.45
C LEU A 273 13.82 21.41 7.91
N LEU A 274 13.70 21.67 9.22
CA LEU A 274 13.84 23.00 9.81
C LEU A 274 15.22 23.59 9.52
N LEU A 275 16.30 22.83 9.73
CA LEU A 275 17.66 23.27 9.43
C LEU A 275 17.83 23.61 7.95
N THR A 276 17.29 22.79 7.05
CA THR A 276 17.37 23.02 5.60
C THR A 276 16.59 24.28 5.19
N ILE A 277 15.37 24.45 5.69
CA ILE A 277 14.52 25.63 5.44
C ILE A 277 15.21 26.89 5.99
N THR A 278 15.71 26.84 7.21
CA THR A 278 16.39 27.97 7.86
C THR A 278 17.67 28.34 7.13
N GLY A 279 18.50 27.36 6.79
CA GLY A 279 19.73 27.58 6.03
C GLY A 279 19.46 28.21 4.67
N SER A 280 18.42 27.75 3.97
CA SER A 280 18.00 28.28 2.67
C SER A 280 17.46 29.71 2.78
N ASN A 281 16.66 30.03 3.81
CA ASN A 281 16.18 31.38 4.07
C ASN A 281 17.31 32.36 4.44
N LEU A 282 18.25 31.94 5.28
CA LEU A 282 19.43 32.72 5.65
C LEU A 282 20.33 33.00 4.44
N LEU A 283 20.53 31.99 3.59
CA LEU A 283 21.29 32.13 2.35
C LEU A 283 20.59 33.11 1.41
N GLY A 284 19.28 32.95 1.17
CA GLY A 284 18.52 33.79 0.26
C GLY A 284 18.44 35.25 0.69
N SER A 285 18.06 35.50 1.95
CA SER A 285 18.02 36.85 2.53
C SER A 285 19.40 37.51 2.56
N GLY A 286 20.44 36.76 2.92
CA GLY A 286 21.81 37.24 2.90
C GLY A 286 22.29 37.64 1.50
N LEU A 287 21.99 36.82 0.47
CA LEU A 287 22.36 37.11 -0.92
C LEU A 287 21.65 38.37 -1.43
N MET A 288 20.35 38.53 -1.17
CA MET A 288 19.60 39.72 -1.56
C MET A 288 20.09 40.98 -0.84
N ALA A 289 20.44 40.87 0.45
CA ALA A 289 20.95 41.99 1.23
C ALA A 289 22.38 42.39 0.81
N SER A 290 23.21 41.42 0.45
CA SER A 290 24.65 41.62 0.21
C SER A 290 25.00 42.41 -1.06
N GLN A 291 24.02 42.80 -1.88
CA GLN A 291 24.26 43.42 -3.18
C GLN A 291 24.91 44.82 -3.07
N PRO A 292 26.19 44.98 -3.45
CA PRO A 292 26.80 46.26 -3.73
C PRO A 292 26.58 46.60 -5.21
N THR A 293 26.86 47.85 -5.60
CA THR A 293 26.87 48.36 -6.99
C THR A 293 27.43 47.37 -8.02
N PRO A 294 26.91 47.38 -9.27
CA PRO A 294 27.07 46.29 -10.22
C PRO A 294 28.55 46.09 -10.62
N GLN A 295 29.17 45.03 -10.12
CA GLN A 295 30.44 44.52 -10.65
C GLN A 295 30.20 43.26 -11.48
N LEU A 296 30.98 43.13 -12.55
CA LEU A 296 30.82 42.15 -13.62
C LEU A 296 30.85 40.70 -13.09
N PRO A 297 29.91 39.83 -13.53
CA PRO A 297 29.78 38.49 -12.98
C PRO A 297 30.85 37.50 -13.49
N GLY A 298 31.25 36.57 -12.60
CA GLY A 298 32.22 35.51 -12.84
C GLY A 298 31.76 34.41 -13.84
N ARG A 299 32.69 33.57 -14.30
CA ARG A 299 32.53 32.60 -15.41
C ARG A 299 31.31 31.67 -15.29
N GLY A 300 30.98 31.16 -14.10
CA GLY A 300 29.84 30.25 -13.90
C GLY A 300 28.47 30.91 -14.12
N TRP A 301 28.36 32.20 -13.80
CA TRP A 301 27.13 32.98 -13.93
C TRP A 301 26.75 33.26 -15.39
N ARG A 302 27.74 33.28 -16.29
CA ARG A 302 27.52 33.44 -17.75
C ARG A 302 26.85 32.21 -18.39
N ALA A 303 26.85 31.06 -17.73
CA ALA A 303 26.12 29.87 -18.19
C ALA A 303 24.62 30.00 -17.88
N ILE A 304 24.29 30.45 -16.67
CA ILE A 304 22.91 30.74 -16.25
C ILE A 304 22.33 31.92 -17.05
N GLU A 305 23.12 32.99 -17.26
CA GLU A 305 22.73 34.11 -18.13
C GLU A 305 22.42 33.63 -19.56
N ARG A 306 23.25 32.75 -20.14
CA ARG A 306 23.01 32.16 -21.47
C ARG A 306 21.78 31.26 -21.52
N MET A 307 21.52 30.47 -20.47
CA MET A 307 20.35 29.60 -20.38
C MET A 307 19.05 30.42 -20.25
N LEU A 308 19.04 31.44 -19.39
CA LEU A 308 17.91 32.36 -19.22
C LEU A 308 17.66 33.18 -20.48
N LEU A 309 18.71 33.60 -21.18
CA LEU A 309 18.60 34.29 -22.48
C LEU A 309 18.06 33.36 -23.58
N ALA A 310 18.50 32.11 -23.63
CA ALA A 310 17.99 31.12 -24.58
C ALA A 310 16.49 30.84 -24.35
N LEU A 311 16.05 30.78 -23.09
CA LEU A 311 14.64 30.60 -22.71
C LEU A 311 13.79 31.86 -22.95
N ALA A 312 14.31 33.06 -22.69
CA ALA A 312 13.62 34.33 -22.92
C ALA A 312 13.50 34.71 -24.40
N MET A 313 14.36 34.15 -25.27
CA MET A 313 14.33 34.34 -26.72
C MET A 313 13.53 33.26 -27.47
N VAL A 314 12.91 32.31 -26.76
CA VAL A 314 11.97 31.38 -27.39
C VAL A 314 10.83 32.19 -28.03
N PRO A 315 10.63 32.11 -29.36
CA PRO A 315 9.62 32.91 -30.04
C PRO A 315 8.23 32.63 -29.45
N ARG A 316 7.36 33.65 -29.42
CA ARG A 316 6.00 33.61 -28.84
C ARG A 316 5.14 32.37 -29.21
N ARG A 317 5.45 31.70 -30.32
CA ARG A 317 4.78 30.47 -30.77
C ARG A 317 5.22 29.21 -30.01
N ALA A 318 6.40 29.18 -29.41
CA ALA A 318 6.91 28.03 -28.66
C ALA A 318 6.67 28.13 -27.14
N ALA A 319 6.43 29.34 -26.59
CA ALA A 319 5.85 29.49 -25.24
C ALA A 319 4.40 28.96 -25.18
N ALA A 320 3.66 29.10 -26.28
CA ALA A 320 2.40 28.37 -26.48
C ALA A 320 2.65 26.85 -26.59
N GLY A 321 3.75 26.41 -27.18
CA GLY A 321 4.13 24.99 -27.28
C GLY A 321 4.30 24.30 -25.92
N VAL A 322 4.89 24.94 -24.91
CA VAL A 322 5.01 24.33 -23.56
C VAL A 322 3.64 24.28 -22.85
N ALA A 323 2.81 25.32 -23.00
CA ALA A 323 1.44 25.33 -22.47
C ALA A 323 0.52 24.33 -23.20
N VAL A 324 0.71 24.14 -24.52
CA VAL A 324 -0.03 23.22 -25.38
C VAL A 324 0.44 21.78 -25.19
N VAL A 325 1.73 21.52 -24.91
CA VAL A 325 2.20 20.18 -24.51
C VAL A 325 1.67 19.79 -23.13
N THR A 326 1.52 20.76 -22.21
CA THR A 326 0.89 20.53 -20.90
C THR A 326 -0.65 20.37 -21.03
N MET A 327 -1.31 21.02 -22.00
CA MET A 327 -2.74 20.85 -22.30
C MET A 327 -3.07 19.62 -23.15
N LEU A 328 -2.19 19.19 -24.06
CA LEU A 328 -2.36 17.97 -24.85
C LEU A 328 -2.09 16.72 -24.01
N ALA A 329 -1.25 16.82 -22.97
CA ALA A 329 -1.13 15.81 -21.93
C ALA A 329 -2.41 15.67 -21.06
N LEU A 330 -3.27 16.70 -21.03
CA LEU A 330 -4.58 16.67 -20.38
C LEU A 330 -5.71 16.15 -21.30
N ALA A 331 -5.48 16.07 -22.62
CA ALA A 331 -6.48 15.62 -23.61
C ALA A 331 -6.16 14.25 -24.25
N GLY A 332 -4.96 13.71 -24.06
CA GLY A 332 -4.55 12.40 -24.58
C GLY A 332 -5.12 11.18 -23.84
N GLY A 333 -6.15 11.38 -23.02
CA GLY A 333 -6.86 10.34 -22.29
C GLY A 333 -7.95 9.67 -23.12
N THR A 334 -7.71 9.31 -24.37
CA THR A 334 -8.53 8.33 -25.12
C THR A 334 -7.77 7.95 -26.39
N TRP A 335 -7.26 6.73 -26.48
CA TRP A 335 -7.19 5.86 -27.67
C TRP A 335 -6.09 4.81 -27.46
N TRP A 336 -6.50 3.63 -27.00
CA TRP A 336 -5.81 2.39 -27.33
C TRP A 336 -6.82 1.24 -27.22
N CYS A 337 -7.42 0.87 -28.36
CA CYS A 337 -8.07 -0.42 -28.51
C CYS A 337 -6.97 -1.47 -28.75
N TRP A 338 -6.96 -2.55 -27.99
CA TRP A 338 -6.17 -3.75 -28.30
C TRP A 338 -7.12 -4.96 -28.47
N PRO A 339 -6.74 -5.95 -29.31
CA PRO A 339 -7.65 -6.92 -29.89
C PRO A 339 -8.04 -8.01 -28.87
N ARG A 340 -9.22 -8.59 -29.11
CA ARG A 340 -9.73 -9.75 -28.37
C ARG A 340 -8.85 -10.99 -28.60
N PRO A 341 -8.35 -11.66 -27.55
CA PRO A 341 -7.79 -13.00 -27.65
C PRO A 341 -8.91 -14.08 -27.56
N PRO A 342 -8.65 -15.30 -28.06
CA PRO A 342 -9.69 -16.31 -28.26
C PRO A 342 -10.13 -16.97 -26.95
N ALA A 343 -11.34 -17.53 -26.97
CA ALA A 343 -11.96 -18.24 -25.86
C ALA A 343 -11.09 -19.42 -25.38
N VAL A 344 -10.85 -19.47 -24.06
CA VAL A 344 -10.09 -20.53 -23.39
C VAL A 344 -11.05 -21.63 -22.95
N ARG A 345 -10.76 -22.88 -23.37
CA ARG A 345 -11.39 -24.10 -22.87
C ARG A 345 -10.92 -24.39 -21.43
N SER A 346 -11.85 -24.83 -20.59
CA SER A 346 -11.60 -25.28 -19.21
C SER A 346 -10.59 -26.44 -19.19
N ILE A 347 -9.65 -26.36 -18.24
CA ILE A 347 -8.81 -27.50 -17.84
C ILE A 347 -9.51 -28.13 -16.62
N GLY A 348 -9.43 -29.45 -16.54
CA GLY A 348 -10.30 -30.32 -15.74
C GLY A 348 -10.43 -30.01 -14.25
N ALA A 349 -11.46 -30.62 -13.66
CA ALA A 349 -11.93 -30.44 -12.30
C ALA A 349 -10.83 -30.52 -11.23
N ALA A 350 -11.03 -29.74 -10.16
CA ALA A 350 -10.27 -29.84 -8.92
C ALA A 350 -10.13 -31.30 -8.47
N PRO A 351 -8.96 -31.72 -7.96
CA PRO A 351 -8.74 -33.09 -7.56
C PRO A 351 -9.71 -33.53 -6.46
N HIS A 352 -10.11 -34.79 -6.55
CA HIS A 352 -11.00 -35.46 -5.62
C HIS A 352 -10.28 -35.64 -4.27
N VAL A 353 -10.80 -35.00 -3.22
CA VAL A 353 -10.33 -35.17 -1.84
C VAL A 353 -10.77 -36.55 -1.34
N PRO A 354 -9.85 -37.40 -0.82
CA PRO A 354 -10.23 -38.66 -0.19
C PRO A 354 -11.20 -38.41 0.98
N GLY A 355 -12.39 -39.03 0.94
CA GLY A 355 -13.35 -39.05 2.07
C GLY A 355 -14.49 -38.03 2.06
N GLY A 356 -14.53 -37.07 1.13
CA GLY A 356 -15.70 -36.17 0.96
C GLY A 356 -15.96 -35.15 2.08
N HIS A 357 -14.96 -34.84 2.91
CA HIS A 357 -15.06 -33.92 4.06
C HIS A 357 -14.89 -32.43 3.65
N ALA A 358 -15.50 -31.50 4.40
CA ALA A 358 -15.24 -30.05 4.28
C ALA A 358 -14.13 -29.64 5.26
N TRP A 359 -13.06 -29.07 4.71
CA TRP A 359 -11.88 -28.62 5.45
C TRP A 359 -12.12 -27.26 6.13
N GLY A 360 -11.24 -26.91 7.08
CA GLY A 360 -11.14 -25.65 7.82
C GLY A 360 -9.63 -25.39 8.04
N MET A 361 -9.06 -24.19 7.86
CA MET A 361 -9.64 -22.83 7.88
C MET A 361 -9.07 -21.84 6.82
N THR A 362 -9.75 -20.68 6.71
CA THR A 362 -9.69 -19.56 5.74
C THR A 362 -10.09 -19.87 4.32
N GLY A 363 -10.90 -20.90 4.19
CA GLY A 363 -11.46 -21.38 2.95
C GLY A 363 -11.60 -22.87 3.08
N ARG A 364 -12.74 -23.36 2.60
CA ARG A 364 -13.16 -24.75 2.61
C ARG A 364 -12.16 -25.73 1.98
N ASP A 365 -11.05 -25.24 1.45
CA ASP A 365 -10.03 -25.91 0.68
C ASP A 365 -8.63 -25.34 1.02
N PRO A 366 -7.55 -26.12 0.84
CA PRO A 366 -6.17 -25.68 1.08
C PRO A 366 -5.72 -24.45 0.27
N ALA A 367 -6.41 -24.12 -0.83
CA ALA A 367 -6.16 -22.93 -1.64
C ALA A 367 -6.81 -21.67 -1.04
N GLY A 368 -7.72 -21.84 -0.09
CA GLY A 368 -8.53 -20.79 0.51
C GLY A 368 -9.51 -20.15 -0.48
N SER A 369 -9.95 -20.89 -1.51
CA SER A 369 -10.84 -20.41 -2.58
C SER A 369 -12.31 -20.26 -2.15
N ARG A 370 -12.68 -20.92 -1.03
CA ARG A 370 -14.03 -20.93 -0.44
C ARG A 370 -15.08 -21.57 -1.36
N ASP A 371 -14.66 -22.39 -2.31
CA ASP A 371 -15.57 -22.96 -3.30
C ASP A 371 -16.59 -23.92 -2.67
N ALA A 372 -17.87 -23.70 -2.98
CA ALA A 372 -18.98 -24.46 -2.41
C ALA A 372 -20.24 -24.32 -3.28
N ASP A 373 -20.98 -25.41 -3.47
CA ASP A 373 -22.32 -25.31 -4.04
C ASP A 373 -23.25 -24.65 -3.00
N LEU A 374 -23.91 -23.55 -3.39
CA LEU A 374 -24.85 -22.83 -2.54
C LEU A 374 -26.30 -23.22 -2.89
N PRO A 375 -27.14 -23.54 -1.90
CA PRO A 375 -28.55 -23.86 -2.13
C PRO A 375 -29.30 -22.71 -2.83
N PRO A 376 -30.29 -23.02 -3.69
CA PRO A 376 -31.02 -22.01 -4.46
C PRO A 376 -32.00 -21.19 -3.59
N GLY A 377 -32.43 -21.74 -2.45
CA GLY A 377 -33.39 -21.11 -1.54
C GLY A 377 -32.73 -20.48 -0.31
N GLY A 378 -33.55 -19.73 0.43
CA GLY A 378 -33.19 -19.26 1.77
C GLY A 378 -33.12 -20.40 2.80
N PRO A 379 -32.62 -20.10 4.00
CA PRO A 379 -32.56 -21.05 5.10
C PRO A 379 -33.95 -21.49 5.56
N THR A 380 -34.10 -22.78 5.88
CA THR A 380 -35.37 -23.38 6.33
C THR A 380 -35.44 -23.55 7.84
N ARG A 381 -34.28 -23.75 8.49
CA ARG A 381 -34.19 -23.95 9.94
C ARG A 381 -32.86 -23.48 10.47
N PHE A 382 -32.88 -22.97 11.71
CA PHE A 382 -31.68 -22.60 12.44
C PHE A 382 -31.65 -23.33 13.78
N ARG A 383 -30.46 -23.73 14.20
CA ARG A 383 -30.18 -24.16 15.57
C ARG A 383 -28.94 -23.42 16.05
N SER A 384 -28.95 -22.96 17.30
CA SER A 384 -27.85 -22.21 17.88
C SER A 384 -27.47 -22.74 19.26
N TRP A 385 -26.19 -22.62 19.58
CA TRP A 385 -25.59 -22.97 20.85
C TRP A 385 -24.71 -21.82 21.31
N MET A 386 -24.63 -21.62 22.62
CA MET A 386 -23.72 -20.66 23.24
C MET A 386 -22.68 -21.41 24.05
N VAL A 387 -21.42 -21.08 23.81
CA VAL A 387 -20.25 -21.60 24.51
C VAL A 387 -19.62 -20.49 25.34
N GLY A 388 -19.09 -20.81 26.51
CA GLY A 388 -18.51 -19.83 27.45
C GLY A 388 -17.17 -19.21 27.03
N ALA A 389 -16.74 -19.39 25.78
CA ALA A 389 -15.46 -18.90 25.27
C ALA A 389 -15.55 -18.52 23.78
N PRO A 390 -14.77 -17.53 23.33
CA PRO A 390 -14.70 -17.16 21.92
C PRO A 390 -14.16 -18.32 21.07
N PHE A 391 -14.79 -18.53 19.91
CA PHE A 391 -14.26 -19.42 18.87
C PHE A 391 -13.05 -18.80 18.18
N LEU A 392 -12.21 -19.66 17.60
CA LEU A 392 -10.97 -19.27 16.90
C LEU A 392 -11.07 -19.74 15.45
N GLY A 393 -11.46 -18.85 14.52
CA GLY A 393 -11.57 -19.06 13.05
C GLY A 393 -12.78 -19.87 12.52
N ASP A 394 -12.70 -20.47 11.31
CA ASP A 394 -13.70 -21.35 10.62
C ASP A 394 -13.91 -22.82 11.12
N PRO A 395 -15.13 -23.27 11.48
CA PRO A 395 -15.38 -24.67 11.84
C PRO A 395 -15.07 -25.66 10.69
N LEU A 396 -14.85 -26.93 11.03
CA LEU A 396 -14.80 -28.06 10.09
C LEU A 396 -16.17 -28.75 10.03
N ILE A 397 -16.53 -29.31 8.87
CA ILE A 397 -17.64 -30.26 8.75
C ILE A 397 -17.10 -31.55 8.14
N ALA A 398 -16.94 -32.58 8.97
CA ALA A 398 -16.53 -33.89 8.49
C ALA A 398 -17.66 -34.54 7.65
N ALA A 399 -17.35 -35.57 6.85
CA ALA A 399 -18.33 -36.18 5.92
C ALA A 399 -19.35 -37.06 6.62
N ASP A 400 -19.04 -37.49 7.85
CA ASP A 400 -20.04 -38.03 8.77
C ASP A 400 -21.03 -36.95 9.25
N GLY A 401 -20.85 -35.69 8.85
CA GLY A 401 -21.69 -34.56 9.20
C GLY A 401 -21.38 -33.93 10.55
N VAL A 402 -20.34 -34.39 11.25
CA VAL A 402 -19.92 -33.84 12.54
C VAL A 402 -19.21 -32.51 12.33
N VAL A 403 -19.66 -31.49 13.05
CA VAL A 403 -19.03 -30.16 13.05
C VAL A 403 -17.97 -30.13 14.15
N ILE A 404 -16.77 -29.65 13.82
CA ILE A 404 -15.66 -29.54 14.77
C ILE A 404 -15.21 -28.08 14.82
N ALA A 405 -15.19 -27.47 15.99
CA ALA A 405 -14.76 -26.08 16.20
C ALA A 405 -13.82 -25.96 17.39
N ALA A 406 -12.84 -25.04 17.32
CA ALA A 406 -11.93 -24.79 18.43
C ALA A 406 -12.25 -23.44 19.11
N SER A 407 -12.22 -23.46 20.43
CA SER A 407 -12.21 -22.27 21.28
C SER A 407 -10.86 -22.17 22.00
N ARG A 408 -10.64 -21.11 22.78
CA ARG A 408 -9.38 -20.94 23.53
C ARG A 408 -9.06 -22.06 24.52
N ALA A 409 -10.08 -22.76 25.03
CA ALA A 409 -9.91 -23.76 26.09
C ALA A 409 -10.31 -25.19 25.69
N ALA A 410 -11.16 -25.33 24.67
CA ALA A 410 -11.76 -26.60 24.34
C ALA A 410 -12.06 -26.78 22.84
N LEU A 411 -12.15 -28.03 22.45
CA LEU A 411 -12.62 -28.50 21.15
C LEU A 411 -14.10 -28.88 21.26
N HIS A 412 -14.91 -28.40 20.33
CA HIS A 412 -16.35 -28.54 20.31
C HIS A 412 -16.75 -29.44 19.15
N LEU A 413 -17.38 -30.58 19.46
CA LEU A 413 -17.91 -31.52 18.48
C LEU A 413 -19.43 -31.52 18.53
N LEU A 414 -20.05 -31.13 17.43
CA LEU A 414 -21.50 -31.16 17.27
C LEU A 414 -21.86 -32.29 16.31
N ASP A 415 -22.59 -33.29 16.83
CA ASP A 415 -23.04 -34.42 16.03
C ASP A 415 -24.21 -34.05 15.09
N GLY A 416 -24.54 -34.95 14.16
CA GLY A 416 -25.63 -34.74 13.20
C GLY A 416 -27.04 -34.66 13.83
N VAL A 417 -27.20 -35.04 15.10
CA VAL A 417 -28.47 -35.02 15.86
C VAL A 417 -28.65 -33.68 16.59
N GLY A 418 -27.56 -32.97 16.88
CA GLY A 418 -27.54 -31.67 17.55
C GLY A 418 -26.94 -31.69 18.96
N THR A 419 -26.26 -32.77 19.36
CA THR A 419 -25.58 -32.87 20.65
C THR A 419 -24.20 -32.22 20.56
N LEU A 420 -23.97 -31.20 21.37
CA LEU A 420 -22.67 -30.54 21.50
C LEU A 420 -21.85 -31.22 22.60
N ARG A 421 -20.67 -31.72 22.27
CA ARG A 421 -19.68 -32.27 23.20
C ARG A 421 -18.47 -31.35 23.26
N GLU A 422 -18.03 -31.05 24.46
CA GLU A 422 -16.84 -30.24 24.72
C GLU A 422 -15.71 -31.14 25.21
N LEU A 423 -14.55 -31.05 24.57
CA LEU A 423 -13.35 -31.81 24.91
C LEU A 423 -12.24 -30.84 25.33
N PRO A 424 -11.58 -31.07 26.47
CA PRO A 424 -10.50 -30.20 26.93
C PRO A 424 -9.31 -30.27 25.98
N LEU A 425 -8.68 -29.13 25.71
CA LEU A 425 -7.47 -29.06 24.89
C LEU A 425 -6.21 -29.08 25.76
N PRO A 426 -5.12 -29.74 25.31
CA PRO A 426 -3.85 -29.78 26.06
C PRO A 426 -3.17 -28.40 26.14
N ARG A 427 -3.36 -27.57 25.10
CA ARG A 427 -2.84 -26.20 25.00
C ARG A 427 -3.82 -25.34 24.20
N GLN A 428 -3.77 -24.03 24.43
CA GLN A 428 -4.56 -23.06 23.67
C GLN A 428 -4.10 -23.02 22.21
N PRO A 429 -4.98 -23.28 21.24
CA PRO A 429 -4.64 -23.15 19.83
C PRO A 429 -4.64 -21.67 19.40
N ILE A 430 -3.90 -21.35 18.34
CA ILE A 430 -3.84 -19.97 17.79
C ILE A 430 -4.88 -19.71 16.71
N ALA A 431 -5.40 -20.78 16.11
CA ALA A 431 -6.39 -20.76 15.04
C ALA A 431 -7.21 -22.06 15.14
N GLY A 432 -7.96 -22.36 14.09
CA GLY A 432 -8.78 -23.55 14.08
C GLY A 432 -8.14 -24.88 13.93
N PRO A 433 -8.98 -25.92 14.04
CA PRO A 433 -8.61 -27.25 13.64
C PRO A 433 -8.59 -27.40 12.12
N ALA A 434 -7.69 -28.25 11.65
CA ALA A 434 -7.75 -28.87 10.33
C ALA A 434 -8.00 -30.38 10.49
N LEU A 435 -8.43 -31.05 9.43
CA LEU A 435 -8.65 -32.50 9.43
C LEU A 435 -7.53 -33.20 8.64
N GLY A 436 -6.84 -34.13 9.27
CA GLY A 436 -5.86 -35.00 8.63
C GLY A 436 -6.53 -36.02 7.70
N SER A 437 -5.77 -36.57 6.76
CA SER A 437 -6.24 -37.63 5.85
C SER A 437 -6.64 -38.93 6.57
N ASP A 438 -6.16 -39.13 7.79
CA ASP A 438 -6.46 -40.24 8.70
C ASP A 438 -7.66 -39.95 9.64
N GLY A 439 -8.33 -38.82 9.46
CA GLY A 439 -9.44 -38.35 10.29
C GLY A 439 -9.02 -37.74 11.63
N SER A 440 -7.72 -37.55 11.87
CA SER A 440 -7.21 -36.84 13.05
C SER A 440 -7.52 -35.35 12.99
N ILE A 441 -7.82 -34.76 14.15
CA ILE A 441 -8.06 -33.33 14.30
C ILE A 441 -6.71 -32.68 14.60
N ILE A 442 -6.23 -31.86 13.68
CA ILE A 442 -4.92 -31.22 13.74
C ILE A 442 -5.07 -29.81 14.32
N LEU A 443 -4.29 -29.47 15.34
CA LEU A 443 -4.25 -28.16 15.98
C LEU A 443 -2.81 -27.68 16.12
N VAL A 444 -2.62 -26.35 16.08
CA VAL A 444 -1.32 -25.72 16.33
C VAL A 444 -1.47 -24.75 17.50
N ASP A 445 -0.60 -24.88 18.49
CA ASP A 445 -0.53 -23.95 19.63
C ASP A 445 0.50 -22.84 19.42
N ARG A 446 0.48 -21.84 20.30
CA ARG A 446 1.38 -20.67 20.21
C ARG A 446 2.87 -21.06 20.27
N ALA A 447 3.20 -22.17 20.91
CA ALA A 447 4.57 -22.66 21.03
C ALA A 447 5.01 -23.50 19.81
N ALA A 448 4.29 -23.41 18.69
CA ALA A 448 4.55 -24.16 17.46
C ALA A 448 4.57 -25.69 17.66
N VAL A 449 3.73 -26.18 18.58
CA VAL A 449 3.48 -27.61 18.71
C VAL A 449 2.22 -27.95 17.93
N VAL A 450 2.36 -28.93 17.03
CA VAL A 450 1.27 -29.52 16.26
C VAL A 450 0.75 -30.74 17.00
N TRP A 451 -0.56 -30.74 17.28
CA TRP A 451 -1.26 -31.79 17.99
C TRP A 451 -2.21 -32.51 17.05
N ALA A 452 -2.08 -33.83 16.93
CA ALA A 452 -3.09 -34.66 16.27
C ALA A 452 -3.93 -35.39 17.31
N LEU A 453 -5.22 -35.04 17.36
CA LEU A 453 -6.17 -35.57 18.31
C LEU A 453 -7.15 -36.51 17.60
N ASP A 454 -7.62 -37.53 18.30
CA ASP A 454 -8.76 -38.31 17.84
C ASP A 454 -10.10 -37.63 18.19
N ARG A 455 -11.22 -38.24 17.79
CA ARG A 455 -12.58 -37.75 18.08
C ARG A 455 -12.96 -37.79 19.57
N THR A 456 -12.15 -38.43 20.41
CA THR A 456 -12.32 -38.47 21.88
C THR A 456 -11.46 -37.44 22.60
N GLY A 457 -10.60 -36.72 21.87
CA GLY A 457 -9.69 -35.71 22.41
C GLY A 457 -8.34 -36.28 22.87
N GLN A 458 -8.10 -37.57 22.66
CA GLN A 458 -6.80 -38.17 22.99
C GLN A 458 -5.76 -37.83 21.91
N THR A 459 -4.54 -37.54 22.34
CA THR A 459 -3.42 -37.25 21.45
C THR A 459 -2.93 -38.54 20.80
N ARG A 460 -3.03 -38.63 19.47
CA ARG A 460 -2.44 -39.71 18.67
C ARG A 460 -0.94 -39.51 18.50
N TRP A 461 -0.54 -38.29 18.16
CA TRP A 461 0.84 -37.87 18.08
C TRP A 461 0.95 -36.37 18.29
N ARG A 462 2.16 -35.91 18.61
CA ARG A 462 2.49 -34.48 18.65
C ARG A 462 3.83 -34.26 17.97
N PHE A 463 3.93 -33.16 17.26
CA PHE A 463 5.17 -32.69 16.65
C PHE A 463 5.53 -31.36 17.27
N ALA A 464 6.76 -31.23 17.77
CA ALA A 464 7.28 -29.96 18.24
C ALA A 464 8.38 -29.53 17.27
N ALA A 465 8.27 -28.32 16.73
CA ALA A 465 9.33 -27.72 15.93
C ALA A 465 10.66 -27.75 16.70
N ALA A 466 11.75 -28.10 16.01
CA ALA A 466 13.09 -28.23 16.63
C ALA A 466 13.62 -26.88 17.14
N ASP A 467 13.16 -25.80 16.52
CA ASP A 467 13.43 -24.41 16.76
C ASP A 467 12.19 -23.74 17.39
N ARG A 468 12.35 -23.21 18.61
CA ARG A 468 11.27 -22.67 19.43
C ARG A 468 10.81 -21.28 18.95
N GLY A 469 10.24 -21.19 17.75
CA GLY A 469 9.54 -20.00 17.26
C GLY A 469 8.06 -20.01 17.67
N GLU A 470 7.44 -18.83 17.81
CA GLU A 470 5.99 -18.75 18.00
C GLU A 470 5.27 -19.05 16.67
N ALA A 471 4.20 -19.84 16.73
CA ALA A 471 3.38 -20.11 15.55
C ALA A 471 2.59 -18.85 15.18
N THR A 472 2.55 -18.55 13.89
CA THR A 472 1.85 -17.37 13.34
C THR A 472 0.64 -17.77 12.48
N SER A 473 0.48 -19.06 12.15
CA SER A 473 -0.70 -19.58 11.45
C SER A 473 -1.23 -20.88 12.06
N GLY A 474 -2.53 -21.14 11.82
CA GLY A 474 -3.11 -22.46 12.01
C GLY A 474 -2.56 -23.52 11.04
N PRO A 475 -2.96 -24.79 11.22
CA PRO A 475 -2.55 -25.88 10.35
C PRO A 475 -3.30 -25.84 9.00
N VAL A 476 -2.58 -26.15 7.93
CA VAL A 476 -3.11 -26.35 6.58
C VAL A 476 -2.70 -27.73 6.11
N VAL A 477 -3.65 -28.64 5.91
CA VAL A 477 -3.32 -29.96 5.34
C VAL A 477 -3.32 -29.83 3.78
N ALA A 478 -2.49 -30.58 3.08
CA ALA A 478 -2.42 -30.59 1.62
C ALA A 478 -3.12 -31.85 1.08
N GLY A 479 -3.40 -31.88 -0.22
CA GLY A 479 -4.02 -33.04 -0.87
C GLY A 479 -3.18 -34.33 -0.77
N ASP A 480 -1.87 -34.21 -0.58
CA ASP A 480 -0.95 -35.33 -0.36
C ASP A 480 -0.85 -35.76 1.12
N GLY A 481 -1.63 -35.14 2.00
CA GLY A 481 -1.64 -35.39 3.45
C GLY A 481 -0.60 -34.61 4.24
N SER A 482 0.23 -33.76 3.61
CA SER A 482 1.19 -32.92 4.32
C SER A 482 0.50 -31.87 5.16
N ILE A 483 1.01 -31.60 6.36
CA ILE A 483 0.49 -30.58 7.27
C ILE A 483 1.48 -29.43 7.28
N LEU A 484 1.03 -28.24 6.88
CA LEU A 484 1.81 -27.01 6.83
C LEU A 484 1.36 -26.03 7.89
N PHE A 485 2.32 -25.29 8.45
CA PHE A 485 2.07 -24.14 9.31
C PHE A 485 3.27 -23.20 9.27
N THR A 486 3.06 -21.94 9.66
CA THR A 486 4.13 -20.94 9.72
C THR A 486 4.47 -20.57 11.16
N THR A 487 5.76 -20.32 11.36
CA THR A 487 6.30 -19.63 12.54
C THR A 487 6.77 -18.24 12.13
N VAL A 488 7.22 -17.44 13.10
CA VAL A 488 7.73 -16.08 12.88
C VAL A 488 8.76 -15.98 11.73
N ASP A 489 9.55 -17.00 11.47
CA ASP A 489 10.70 -16.97 10.57
C ASP A 489 10.72 -18.11 9.53
N ARG A 490 9.83 -19.09 9.66
CA ARG A 490 9.87 -20.31 8.83
C ARG A 490 8.49 -20.76 8.41
N ILE A 491 8.48 -21.53 7.33
CA ILE A 491 7.38 -22.44 7.03
C ILE A 491 7.85 -23.87 7.30
N GLN A 492 6.96 -24.70 7.85
CA GLN A 492 7.25 -26.10 8.13
C GLN A 492 6.21 -26.99 7.46
N ALA A 493 6.66 -28.13 6.94
CA ALA A 493 5.80 -29.19 6.47
C ALA A 493 6.08 -30.49 7.23
N ILE A 494 5.01 -31.12 7.70
CA ILE A 494 5.00 -32.38 8.44
C ILE A 494 4.25 -33.40 7.59
N ALA A 495 4.64 -34.67 7.63
CA ALA A 495 3.86 -35.75 7.06
C ALA A 495 2.63 -36.08 7.93
N ALA A 496 1.66 -36.79 7.36
CA ALA A 496 0.44 -37.17 8.06
C ALA A 496 0.68 -38.05 9.32
N ASP A 497 1.83 -38.73 9.38
CA ASP A 497 2.25 -39.56 10.51
C ASP A 497 2.91 -38.77 11.65
N GLY A 498 3.04 -37.45 11.51
CA GLY A 498 3.67 -36.57 12.50
C GLY A 498 5.19 -36.45 12.37
N THR A 499 5.80 -36.97 11.31
CA THR A 499 7.25 -36.81 11.05
C THR A 499 7.57 -35.53 10.26
N ALA A 500 8.71 -34.90 10.53
CA ALA A 500 9.14 -33.71 9.79
C ALA A 500 9.44 -34.05 8.32
N ARG A 501 8.88 -33.29 7.39
CA ARG A 501 9.18 -33.43 5.95
C ARG A 501 10.26 -32.45 5.51
N TRP A 502 10.05 -31.17 5.76
CA TRP A 502 11.03 -30.11 5.51
C TRP A 502 10.68 -28.85 6.32
N SER A 503 11.66 -27.97 6.46
CA SER A 503 11.51 -26.65 7.06
C SER A 503 12.36 -25.65 6.27
N SER A 504 11.86 -24.43 6.08
CA SER A 504 12.46 -23.47 5.15
C SER A 504 12.39 -22.03 5.68
N ASP A 505 13.53 -21.34 5.65
CA ASP A 505 13.76 -19.98 6.20
C ASP A 505 13.27 -18.88 5.23
N VAL A 506 12.08 -19.07 4.66
CA VAL A 506 11.64 -18.30 3.48
C VAL A 506 11.00 -16.96 3.84
N LEU A 507 10.79 -16.70 5.13
CA LEU A 507 10.11 -15.52 5.64
C LEU A 507 11.12 -14.48 6.13
N ASP A 508 11.10 -13.28 5.54
CA ASP A 508 11.89 -12.12 6.01
C ASP A 508 11.24 -11.43 7.24
N GLY A 509 10.48 -12.18 8.05
CA GLY A 509 9.78 -11.72 9.27
C GLY A 509 8.47 -12.44 9.59
N PRO A 510 7.81 -12.11 10.73
CA PRO A 510 6.58 -12.74 11.16
C PRO A 510 5.53 -12.56 10.08
N SER A 511 5.20 -13.66 9.41
CA SER A 511 4.09 -13.74 8.48
C SER A 511 2.92 -14.36 9.22
N GLU A 512 1.93 -13.55 9.57
CA GLU A 512 0.63 -13.98 10.12
C GLU A 512 -0.27 -14.63 9.05
N LEU A 513 0.26 -14.90 7.86
CA LEU A 513 -0.53 -15.34 6.72
C LEU A 513 -0.46 -16.85 6.53
N LEU A 514 -1.65 -17.44 6.49
CA LEU A 514 -1.86 -18.86 6.26
C LEU A 514 -1.31 -19.27 4.89
N PRO A 515 -0.52 -20.37 4.82
CA PRO A 515 -0.02 -20.90 3.56
C PRO A 515 -1.18 -21.40 2.69
N ARG A 516 -1.17 -21.05 1.40
CA ARG A 516 -2.19 -21.51 0.43
C ARG A 516 -1.61 -22.56 -0.49
N VAL A 517 -2.16 -23.77 -0.46
CA VAL A 517 -1.71 -24.86 -1.32
C VAL A 517 -2.48 -24.82 -2.63
N VAL A 518 -1.78 -24.82 -3.77
CA VAL A 518 -2.40 -24.89 -5.10
C VAL A 518 -3.15 -26.22 -5.23
N PRO A 519 -4.33 -26.25 -5.88
CA PRO A 519 -5.12 -27.48 -5.99
C PRO A 519 -4.36 -28.68 -6.60
N ASP A 520 -3.36 -28.44 -7.45
CA ASP A 520 -2.52 -29.49 -8.02
C ASP A 520 -1.52 -30.12 -7.03
N GLY A 521 -1.42 -29.59 -5.80
CA GLY A 521 -0.54 -30.07 -4.75
C GLY A 521 0.95 -29.83 -5.00
N THR A 522 1.31 -28.97 -5.97
CA THR A 522 2.71 -28.76 -6.34
C THR A 522 3.35 -27.58 -5.62
N LEU A 523 2.57 -26.54 -5.33
CA LEU A 523 3.05 -25.26 -4.83
C LEU A 523 2.28 -24.79 -3.60
N VAL A 524 2.98 -24.02 -2.77
CA VAL A 524 2.48 -23.30 -1.61
C VAL A 524 2.74 -21.82 -1.83
N LEU A 525 1.69 -21.01 -1.80
CA LEU A 525 1.76 -19.57 -1.95
C LEU A 525 1.68 -18.93 -0.56
N LEU A 526 2.67 -18.09 -0.28
CA LEU A 526 2.68 -17.10 0.78
C LEU A 526 2.50 -15.71 0.15
N GLN A 527 2.40 -14.64 0.93
CA GLN A 527 2.14 -13.29 0.40
C GLN A 527 3.12 -12.86 -0.68
N ASP A 528 4.41 -13.10 -0.46
CA ASP A 528 5.53 -12.59 -1.26
C ASP A 528 6.48 -13.69 -1.73
N ARG A 529 6.09 -14.96 -1.52
CA ARG A 529 6.92 -16.14 -1.80
C ARG A 529 6.06 -17.28 -2.36
N ILE A 530 6.64 -18.02 -3.31
CA ILE A 530 6.08 -19.26 -3.83
C ILE A 530 7.06 -20.37 -3.49
N ILE A 531 6.57 -21.43 -2.88
CA ILE A 531 7.36 -22.53 -2.34
C ILE A 531 6.90 -23.83 -3.00
N ARG A 532 7.82 -24.71 -3.35
CA ARG A 532 7.47 -26.05 -3.83
C ARG A 532 7.12 -26.95 -2.65
N LEU A 533 5.94 -27.58 -2.68
CA LEU A 533 5.47 -28.44 -1.58
C LEU A 533 6.38 -29.67 -1.39
N ALA A 534 6.99 -30.17 -2.46
CA ALA A 534 7.79 -31.40 -2.41
C ALA A 534 9.06 -31.29 -1.54
N ASP A 535 9.75 -30.16 -1.61
CA ASP A 535 11.10 -29.98 -1.04
C ASP A 535 11.27 -28.68 -0.22
N GLY A 536 10.24 -27.85 -0.11
CA GLY A 536 10.28 -26.60 0.65
C GLY A 536 11.13 -25.50 0.02
N ARG A 537 11.60 -25.68 -1.22
CA ARG A 537 12.45 -24.68 -1.90
C ARG A 537 11.60 -23.54 -2.44
N SER A 538 12.04 -22.31 -2.18
CA SER A 538 11.44 -21.11 -2.76
C SER A 538 11.75 -21.02 -4.25
N LEU A 539 10.75 -20.58 -5.04
CA LEU A 539 10.97 -20.18 -6.42
C LEU A 539 11.55 -18.74 -6.45
N PRO A 540 12.41 -18.42 -7.44
CA PRO A 540 13.00 -17.09 -7.63
C PRO A 540 12.01 -15.91 -7.50
N GLN A 541 12.40 -14.87 -6.75
CA GLN A 541 11.58 -13.70 -6.41
C GLN A 541 11.09 -12.88 -7.62
N GLN A 542 11.83 -12.93 -8.74
CA GLN A 542 11.45 -12.35 -10.03
C GLN A 542 10.08 -12.81 -10.57
N PHE A 543 9.52 -13.89 -10.00
CA PHE A 543 8.21 -14.43 -10.36
C PHE A 543 7.04 -13.72 -9.66
N ILE A 544 7.32 -12.90 -8.66
CA ILE A 544 6.32 -12.28 -7.78
C ILE A 544 6.33 -10.76 -7.93
N GLU A 545 7.50 -10.16 -8.13
CA GLU A 545 7.66 -8.72 -8.30
C GLU A 545 6.92 -8.22 -9.56
N PRO A 546 5.94 -7.31 -9.43
CA PRO A 546 5.36 -6.66 -10.57
C PRO A 546 6.40 -5.73 -11.21
N ALA A 547 6.35 -5.61 -12.54
CA ALA A 547 6.94 -4.45 -13.21
C ALA A 547 6.08 -3.22 -12.84
N GLY A 548 6.39 -2.53 -11.72
CA GLY A 548 5.60 -1.38 -11.27
C GLY A 548 5.77 -1.02 -9.78
N GLU A 549 5.08 0.04 -9.36
CA GLU A 549 5.27 0.73 -8.06
C GLU A 549 4.60 0.04 -6.85
N PHE A 550 3.75 -0.97 -7.05
CA PHE A 550 3.04 -1.67 -5.97
C PHE A 550 3.73 -3.00 -5.61
N ARG A 551 4.51 -3.00 -4.52
CA ARG A 551 5.39 -4.12 -4.14
C ARG A 551 4.77 -5.23 -3.29
N ASP A 552 3.50 -5.10 -2.86
CA ASP A 552 2.82 -6.09 -2.02
C ASP A 552 1.61 -6.73 -2.76
N PRO A 553 1.82 -7.65 -3.73
CA PRO A 553 0.73 -8.31 -4.43
C PRO A 553 -0.02 -9.26 -3.48
N LEU A 554 -1.35 -9.19 -3.47
CA LEU A 554 -2.16 -10.26 -2.87
C LEU A 554 -2.24 -11.41 -3.87
N LEU A 555 -1.55 -12.52 -3.58
CA LEU A 555 -1.69 -13.74 -4.37
C LEU A 555 -3.06 -14.38 -4.12
N LEU A 556 -3.72 -14.76 -5.20
CA LEU A 556 -4.99 -15.48 -5.18
C LEU A 556 -4.75 -16.89 -5.71
N VAL A 557 -5.42 -17.87 -5.12
CA VAL A 557 -5.49 -19.22 -5.68
C VAL A 557 -6.95 -19.49 -6.02
N GLY A 558 -7.18 -19.91 -7.26
CA GLY A 558 -8.49 -20.28 -7.75
C GLY A 558 -8.81 -21.74 -7.49
N ALA A 559 -10.09 -22.01 -7.26
CA ALA A 559 -10.60 -23.38 -7.18
C ALA A 559 -10.46 -24.14 -8.51
N ASP A 560 -10.36 -23.41 -9.61
CA ASP A 560 -10.06 -23.90 -10.97
C ASP A 560 -8.55 -24.14 -11.20
N GLY A 561 -7.72 -23.99 -10.16
CA GLY A 561 -6.26 -24.08 -10.25
C GLY A 561 -5.59 -22.85 -10.88
N SER A 562 -6.34 -21.79 -11.16
CA SER A 562 -5.76 -20.54 -11.65
C SER A 562 -4.99 -19.83 -10.54
N LEU A 563 -3.87 -19.22 -10.91
CA LEU A 563 -3.08 -18.42 -9.99
C LEU A 563 -3.31 -16.96 -10.33
N GLY A 564 -3.76 -16.18 -9.35
CA GLY A 564 -4.04 -14.77 -9.49
C GLY A 564 -3.06 -13.93 -8.69
N ARG A 565 -2.90 -12.68 -9.07
CA ARG A 565 -2.35 -11.64 -8.20
C ARG A 565 -3.15 -10.37 -8.36
N ARG A 566 -3.44 -9.69 -7.26
CA ARG A 566 -4.00 -8.33 -7.31
C ARG A 566 -2.85 -7.33 -7.45
N VAL A 567 -2.94 -6.47 -8.46
CA VAL A 567 -2.06 -5.32 -8.68
C VAL A 567 -2.96 -4.09 -8.83
N ALA A 568 -2.92 -3.19 -7.85
CA ALA A 568 -3.78 -2.00 -7.79
C ALA A 568 -5.30 -2.33 -7.94
N ASP A 569 -5.93 -1.85 -9.01
CA ASP A 569 -7.34 -2.05 -9.39
C ASP A 569 -7.51 -3.17 -10.43
N GLN A 570 -6.54 -4.07 -10.53
CA GLN A 570 -6.55 -5.20 -11.44
C GLN A 570 -6.22 -6.51 -10.73
N VAL A 571 -6.80 -7.59 -11.22
CA VAL A 571 -6.38 -8.96 -10.93
C VAL A 571 -5.76 -9.54 -12.19
N GLU A 572 -4.47 -9.87 -12.11
CA GLU A 572 -3.74 -10.58 -13.14
C GLU A 572 -3.79 -12.08 -12.86
N ILE A 573 -4.33 -12.84 -13.80
CA ILE A 573 -4.31 -14.30 -13.75
C ILE A 573 -3.11 -14.77 -14.55
N TRP A 574 -2.29 -15.63 -13.96
CA TRP A 574 -1.04 -16.12 -14.50
C TRP A 574 -0.96 -17.65 -14.42
N ARG A 575 -0.07 -18.21 -15.23
CA ARG A 575 0.28 -19.65 -15.24
C ARG A 575 1.78 -19.82 -15.33
N LEU A 576 2.30 -20.92 -14.80
CA LEU A 576 3.70 -21.29 -15.01
C LEU A 576 3.85 -21.94 -16.39
N ARG A 577 4.72 -21.41 -17.24
CA ARG A 577 5.17 -21.99 -18.51
C ARG A 577 6.69 -22.03 -18.49
N ASP A 578 7.27 -23.21 -18.63
CA ASP A 578 8.73 -23.44 -18.56
C ASP A 578 9.37 -22.88 -17.27
N GLY A 579 8.63 -22.97 -16.16
CA GLY A 579 9.07 -22.47 -14.86
C GLY A 579 8.95 -20.96 -14.65
N ALA A 580 8.41 -20.21 -15.62
CA ALA A 580 8.16 -18.76 -15.51
C ALA A 580 6.66 -18.41 -15.52
N PRO A 581 6.21 -17.43 -14.72
CA PRO A 581 4.84 -16.97 -14.71
C PRO A 581 4.55 -16.14 -15.96
N VAL A 582 3.53 -16.57 -16.71
CA VAL A 582 3.01 -15.87 -17.87
C VAL A 582 1.60 -15.41 -17.54
N VAL A 583 1.36 -14.10 -17.63
CA VAL A 583 0.03 -13.51 -17.45
C VAL A 583 -0.85 -13.95 -18.62
N VAL A 584 -1.92 -14.69 -18.31
CA VAL A 584 -2.88 -15.22 -19.30
C VAL A 584 -4.14 -14.36 -19.39
N ALA A 585 -4.47 -13.60 -18.34
CA ALA A 585 -5.59 -12.67 -18.35
C ALA A 585 -5.38 -11.52 -17.36
N ARG A 586 -5.99 -10.37 -17.64
CA ARG A 586 -6.09 -9.23 -16.73
C ARG A 586 -7.54 -8.81 -16.60
N ARG A 587 -7.98 -8.53 -15.38
CA ARG A 587 -9.34 -8.09 -15.09
C ARG A 587 -9.29 -6.87 -14.21
N SER A 588 -9.85 -5.76 -14.68
CA SER A 588 -9.88 -4.49 -13.95
C SER A 588 -11.30 -4.16 -13.50
N TRP A 589 -11.42 -3.38 -12.44
CA TRP A 589 -12.69 -2.74 -12.06
C TRP A 589 -12.50 -1.23 -11.86
N PRO A 590 -13.58 -0.42 -11.94
CA PRO A 590 -13.47 1.02 -11.76
C PRO A 590 -12.97 1.39 -10.35
N SER A 591 -11.74 1.92 -10.28
CA SER A 591 -11.06 2.33 -9.04
C SER A 591 -11.72 3.51 -8.33
N ALA A 592 -12.50 4.34 -9.03
CA ALA A 592 -13.17 5.53 -8.47
C ALA A 592 -14.19 5.23 -7.35
N SER A 593 -14.56 3.97 -7.17
CA SER A 593 -15.45 3.47 -6.10
C SER A 593 -14.78 2.44 -5.18
N ALA A 594 -13.52 2.08 -5.45
CA ALA A 594 -12.79 1.12 -4.65
C ALA A 594 -12.36 1.78 -3.35
N THR A 595 -12.78 1.20 -2.23
CA THR A 595 -12.24 1.57 -0.92
C THR A 595 -10.74 1.24 -0.97
N ILE A 596 -9.88 2.22 -0.68
CA ILE A 596 -8.41 2.14 -0.91
C ILE A 596 -7.70 1.14 0.04
N THR A 597 -8.46 0.31 0.75
CA THR A 597 -7.99 -0.77 1.61
C THR A 597 -7.62 -2.02 0.80
N PHE A 598 -6.77 -2.88 1.34
CA PHE A 598 -6.59 -4.24 0.80
C PHE A 598 -7.84 -5.08 1.07
N PRO A 599 -8.21 -6.00 0.17
CA PRO A 599 -9.28 -6.94 0.46
C PRO A 599 -8.83 -7.86 1.60
N THR A 600 -9.73 -8.08 2.55
CA THR A 600 -9.51 -8.94 3.72
C THR A 600 -9.57 -10.41 3.33
N GLN A 601 -10.34 -10.74 2.30
CA GLN A 601 -10.44 -12.06 1.71
C GLN A 601 -10.57 -11.95 0.19
N ALA A 602 -10.01 -12.90 -0.52
CA ALA A 602 -10.00 -12.93 -1.97
C ALA A 602 -9.84 -14.36 -2.48
N GLY A 603 -10.37 -14.63 -3.67
CA GLY A 603 -10.20 -15.91 -4.35
C GLY A 603 -10.74 -15.89 -5.77
N ILE A 604 -10.70 -17.06 -6.43
CA ILE A 604 -11.30 -17.28 -7.75
C ILE A 604 -12.18 -18.53 -7.66
N SER A 605 -13.45 -18.41 -8.05
CA SER A 605 -14.40 -19.52 -8.02
C SER A 605 -14.07 -20.60 -9.06
N ARG A 606 -14.65 -21.82 -8.95
CA ARG A 606 -14.52 -22.84 -10.01
C ARG A 606 -15.04 -22.39 -11.38
N GLY A 607 -16.00 -21.47 -11.42
CA GLY A 607 -16.47 -20.84 -12.66
C GLY A 607 -15.52 -19.77 -13.21
N GLY A 608 -14.37 -19.57 -12.58
CA GLY A 608 -13.35 -18.62 -12.99
C GLY A 608 -13.73 -17.17 -12.71
N ILE A 609 -14.59 -16.88 -11.71
CA ILE A 609 -14.94 -15.51 -11.29
C ILE A 609 -14.04 -15.12 -10.12
N ALA A 610 -13.25 -14.06 -10.27
CA ALA A 610 -12.43 -13.55 -9.18
C ALA A 610 -13.30 -12.68 -8.27
N TRP A 611 -13.15 -12.85 -6.96
CA TRP A 611 -13.93 -12.15 -5.95
C TRP A 611 -13.00 -11.54 -4.89
N LEU A 612 -13.35 -10.35 -4.42
CA LEU A 612 -12.56 -9.57 -3.47
C LEU A 612 -13.50 -8.98 -2.42
N LEU A 613 -13.30 -9.31 -1.14
CA LEU A 613 -14.03 -8.72 -0.02
C LEU A 613 -13.20 -7.61 0.61
N TYR A 614 -13.71 -6.39 0.63
CA TYR A 614 -13.10 -5.22 1.25
C TYR A 614 -13.81 -4.88 2.55
N GLY A 615 -13.04 -4.64 3.63
CA GLY A 615 -13.55 -4.11 4.88
C GLY A 615 -13.69 -5.14 5.99
N ALA A 616 -12.80 -5.05 6.98
CA ALA A 616 -12.92 -5.69 8.29
C ALA A 616 -12.74 -4.63 9.41
N GLY A 617 -13.29 -3.44 9.21
CA GLY A 617 -13.26 -2.33 10.19
C GLY A 617 -14.67 -1.91 10.63
N ALA A 618 -14.79 -0.72 11.21
CA ALA A 618 -16.07 -0.16 11.67
C ALA A 618 -17.04 0.25 10.53
N GLY A 619 -16.63 0.12 9.28
CA GLY A 619 -17.43 0.37 8.08
C GLY A 619 -18.12 -0.88 7.54
N GLU A 620 -19.10 -0.68 6.66
CA GLU A 620 -19.77 -1.75 5.93
C GLU A 620 -18.80 -2.40 4.92
N ALA A 621 -18.71 -3.74 4.93
CA ALA A 621 -17.87 -4.46 3.98
C ALA A 621 -18.45 -4.43 2.57
N ARG A 622 -17.61 -4.49 1.54
CA ARG A 622 -17.98 -4.49 0.12
C ARG A 622 -17.40 -5.68 -0.60
N LEU A 623 -18.21 -6.32 -1.43
CA LEU A 623 -17.81 -7.43 -2.27
C LEU A 623 -17.69 -6.97 -3.71
N VAL A 624 -16.60 -7.35 -4.38
CA VAL A 624 -16.31 -7.06 -5.79
C VAL A 624 -16.18 -8.38 -6.54
N TRP A 625 -16.82 -8.47 -7.71
CA TRP A 625 -16.72 -9.60 -8.63
C TRP A 625 -16.09 -9.15 -9.94
N LEU A 626 -15.21 -10.00 -10.47
CA LEU A 626 -14.53 -9.82 -11.75
C LEU A 626 -14.75 -11.08 -12.58
N ALA A 627 -15.70 -11.03 -13.51
CA ALA A 627 -16.05 -12.15 -14.36
C ALA A 627 -15.02 -12.36 -15.48
N ALA A 628 -15.04 -13.56 -16.07
CA ALA A 628 -14.11 -13.94 -17.14
C ALA A 628 -14.32 -13.15 -18.44
N ASP A 629 -15.53 -12.63 -18.67
CA ASP A 629 -15.87 -11.77 -19.81
C ASP A 629 -15.37 -10.31 -19.64
N GLY A 630 -14.71 -10.00 -18.53
CA GLY A 630 -14.20 -8.66 -18.20
C GLY A 630 -15.22 -7.75 -17.54
N SER A 631 -16.46 -8.21 -17.34
CA SER A 631 -17.47 -7.45 -16.60
C SER A 631 -17.16 -7.49 -15.10
N SER A 632 -17.37 -6.35 -14.42
CA SER A 632 -17.21 -6.23 -12.97
C SER A 632 -18.52 -5.83 -12.31
N ALA A 633 -18.72 -6.26 -11.07
CA ALA A 633 -19.84 -5.88 -10.23
C ALA A 633 -19.34 -5.60 -8.82
N GLN A 634 -20.04 -4.74 -8.08
CA GLN A 634 -19.72 -4.45 -6.68
C GLN A 634 -20.99 -4.23 -5.88
N GLN A 635 -20.99 -4.69 -4.63
CA GLN A 635 -22.15 -4.59 -3.74
C GLN A 635 -21.69 -4.41 -2.29
N ALA A 636 -22.43 -3.60 -1.53
CA ALA A 636 -22.23 -3.48 -0.09
C ALA A 636 -22.93 -4.63 0.63
N THR A 637 -22.27 -5.19 1.65
CA THR A 637 -22.72 -6.40 2.34
C THR A 637 -23.83 -6.11 3.37
N GLY A 638 -24.01 -4.87 3.81
CA GLY A 638 -24.86 -4.50 4.93
C GLY A 638 -24.31 -4.87 6.31
N MET A 639 -23.09 -5.43 6.37
CA MET A 639 -22.53 -6.07 7.56
C MET A 639 -21.15 -5.50 7.91
N ARG A 640 -20.87 -5.40 9.21
CA ARG A 640 -19.53 -5.13 9.76
C ARG A 640 -18.80 -6.45 10.01
N ALA A 641 -17.47 -6.42 10.03
CA ALA A 641 -16.65 -7.62 10.24
C ALA A 641 -17.12 -8.80 9.38
N ALA A 642 -17.46 -8.52 8.12
CA ALA A 642 -18.01 -9.52 7.22
C ALA A 642 -16.91 -10.50 6.80
N GLN A 643 -17.29 -11.75 6.62
CA GLN A 643 -16.44 -12.82 6.11
C GLN A 643 -17.19 -13.58 5.03
N VAL A 644 -16.49 -13.89 3.93
CA VAL A 644 -16.92 -14.84 2.93
C VAL A 644 -16.84 -16.24 3.52
N ILE A 645 -17.98 -16.91 3.60
CA ILE A 645 -18.08 -18.28 4.09
C ILE A 645 -17.95 -19.26 2.93
N ALA A 646 -18.61 -18.97 1.81
CA ALA A 646 -18.67 -19.83 0.64
C ALA A 646 -18.89 -19.04 -0.66
N VAL A 647 -18.34 -19.55 -1.76
CA VAL A 647 -18.49 -18.99 -3.11
C VAL A 647 -18.91 -20.09 -4.08
N ALA A 648 -20.02 -19.88 -4.76
CA ALA A 648 -20.54 -20.80 -5.76
C ALA A 648 -19.89 -20.62 -7.14
N PRO A 649 -19.97 -21.64 -8.03
CA PRO A 649 -19.39 -21.56 -9.37
C PRO A 649 -19.91 -20.38 -10.20
N ASP A 650 -21.19 -20.04 -10.05
CA ASP A 650 -21.86 -18.90 -10.71
C ASP A 650 -21.45 -17.52 -10.13
N GLY A 651 -20.65 -17.52 -9.06
CA GLY A 651 -20.18 -16.33 -8.37
C GLY A 651 -21.10 -15.85 -7.25
N ALA A 652 -22.16 -16.58 -6.89
CA ALA A 652 -22.93 -16.27 -5.69
C ALA A 652 -22.05 -16.45 -4.43
N VAL A 653 -22.14 -15.53 -3.48
CA VAL A 653 -21.28 -15.52 -2.29
C VAL A 653 -22.13 -15.52 -1.03
N LEU A 654 -21.97 -16.56 -0.20
CA LEU A 654 -22.46 -16.56 1.17
C LEU A 654 -21.49 -15.77 2.02
N VAL A 655 -21.95 -14.63 2.52
CA VAL A 655 -21.21 -13.74 3.41
C VAL A 655 -21.94 -13.62 4.74
N CYS A 656 -21.19 -13.68 5.84
CA CYS A 656 -21.73 -13.53 7.18
C CYS A 656 -20.91 -12.50 7.96
N GLY A 657 -21.56 -11.72 8.81
CA GLY A 657 -20.93 -10.67 9.59
C GLY A 657 -21.83 -10.21 10.71
N GLN A 658 -21.59 -9.00 11.21
CA GLN A 658 -22.39 -8.39 12.27
C GLN A 658 -23.34 -7.33 11.71
N GLN A 659 -24.63 -7.45 12.04
CA GLN A 659 -25.66 -6.47 11.74
C GLN A 659 -26.43 -6.13 13.03
N ARG A 660 -26.43 -4.86 13.44
CA ARG A 660 -27.10 -4.36 14.67
C ARG A 660 -26.73 -5.15 15.94
N GLY A 661 -25.47 -5.55 16.07
CA GLY A 661 -24.96 -6.25 17.26
C GLY A 661 -25.07 -7.78 17.22
N ALA A 662 -25.85 -8.34 16.27
CA ALA A 662 -26.03 -9.77 16.10
C ALA A 662 -25.37 -10.30 14.81
N ALA A 663 -25.04 -11.59 14.80
CA ALA A 663 -24.59 -12.29 13.61
C ALA A 663 -25.70 -12.30 12.54
N ALA A 664 -25.32 -12.04 11.30
CA ALA A 664 -26.20 -12.04 10.15
C ALA A 664 -25.48 -12.70 8.97
N CYS A 665 -26.26 -13.29 8.06
CA CYS A 665 -25.77 -13.89 6.83
C CYS A 665 -26.60 -13.46 5.64
N ALA A 666 -25.97 -13.41 4.47
CA ALA A 666 -26.63 -13.15 3.21
C ALA A 666 -25.96 -13.93 2.08
N VAL A 667 -26.74 -14.33 1.07
CA VAL A 667 -26.19 -14.76 -0.22
C VAL A 667 -26.30 -13.58 -1.19
N LEU A 668 -25.15 -13.07 -1.59
CA LEU A 668 -25.01 -11.97 -2.53
C LEU A 668 -24.69 -12.49 -3.91
N GLU A 669 -25.31 -11.87 -4.92
CA GLU A 669 -25.09 -12.16 -6.33
C GLU A 669 -24.70 -10.87 -7.04
N ARG A 670 -24.12 -11.01 -8.23
CA ARG A 670 -23.68 -9.85 -9.03
C ARG A 670 -24.82 -8.87 -9.35
N THR A 671 -26.06 -9.34 -9.37
CA THR A 671 -27.26 -8.56 -9.73
C THR A 671 -28.12 -8.17 -8.52
N GLY A 672 -27.83 -8.66 -7.31
CA GLY A 672 -28.71 -8.44 -6.16
C GLY A 672 -28.39 -9.27 -4.92
N THR A 673 -29.34 -9.37 -4.01
CA THR A 673 -29.23 -10.22 -2.81
C THR A 673 -30.27 -11.33 -2.95
N ARG A 674 -29.82 -12.60 -2.92
CA ARG A 674 -30.73 -13.76 -2.99
C ARG A 674 -31.56 -13.89 -1.72
N TRP A 675 -30.91 -13.78 -0.57
CA TRP A 675 -31.57 -13.70 0.75
C TRP A 675 -30.64 -13.08 1.78
N ARG A 676 -31.22 -12.62 2.89
CA ARG A 676 -30.51 -12.11 4.07
C ARG A 676 -31.29 -12.43 5.33
N GLU A 677 -30.59 -12.94 6.35
CA GLU A 677 -31.17 -13.27 7.64
C GLU A 677 -30.28 -12.80 8.80
N VAL A 678 -30.90 -12.36 9.90
CA VAL A 678 -30.20 -12.10 11.17
C VAL A 678 -30.37 -13.33 12.06
N LEU A 679 -29.25 -13.93 12.48
CA LEU A 679 -29.21 -15.22 13.18
C LEU A 679 -29.54 -15.11 14.68
N GLY A 680 -29.66 -13.90 15.23
CA GLY A 680 -30.07 -13.66 16.63
C GLY A 680 -29.02 -14.02 17.70
N VAL A 681 -27.80 -14.39 17.28
CA VAL A 681 -26.68 -14.69 18.19
C VAL A 681 -25.75 -13.48 18.27
N PRO A 682 -25.29 -13.07 19.47
CA PRO A 682 -24.44 -11.88 19.62
C PRO A 682 -23.03 -12.10 19.04
N GLY A 683 -22.36 -10.99 18.76
CA GLY A 683 -20.96 -10.98 18.34
C GLY A 683 -20.73 -10.85 16.83
N GLY A 684 -19.48 -10.61 16.46
CA GLY A 684 -18.99 -10.63 15.09
C GLY A 684 -18.72 -12.05 14.61
N VAL A 685 -18.85 -12.29 13.30
CA VAL A 685 -18.57 -13.60 12.71
C VAL A 685 -17.06 -13.77 12.60
N VAL A 686 -16.55 -14.86 13.18
CA VAL A 686 -15.11 -15.19 13.20
C VAL A 686 -14.76 -16.22 12.12
N GLY A 687 -15.73 -17.03 11.70
CA GLY A 687 -15.57 -18.01 10.65
C GLY A 687 -16.84 -18.80 10.36
N GLY A 688 -16.80 -19.60 9.31
CA GLY A 688 -17.90 -20.48 8.92
C GLY A 688 -17.52 -21.51 7.87
N ALA A 689 -18.37 -22.51 7.72
CA ALA A 689 -18.23 -23.57 6.73
C ALA A 689 -19.58 -23.95 6.12
N VAL A 690 -19.56 -24.48 4.90
CA VAL A 690 -20.75 -25.02 4.21
C VAL A 690 -20.43 -26.43 3.75
N ALA A 691 -21.38 -27.36 3.91
CA ALA A 691 -21.32 -28.70 3.35
C ALA A 691 -22.74 -29.17 3.00
N GLY A 692 -22.99 -29.44 1.72
CA GLY A 692 -24.32 -29.80 1.22
C GLY A 692 -25.37 -28.74 1.58
N ALA A 693 -26.48 -29.18 2.19
CA ALA A 693 -27.58 -28.31 2.62
C ALA A 693 -27.41 -27.73 4.04
N ARG A 694 -26.17 -27.67 4.56
CA ARG A 694 -25.88 -27.11 5.89
C ARG A 694 -24.76 -26.08 5.82
N ALA A 695 -24.93 -24.97 6.53
CA ALA A 695 -23.86 -24.02 6.84
C ALA A 695 -23.70 -23.86 8.35
N VAL A 696 -22.48 -23.63 8.79
CA VAL A 696 -22.12 -23.38 10.19
C VAL A 696 -21.43 -22.04 10.28
N VAL A 697 -21.80 -21.25 11.28
CA VAL A 697 -21.24 -19.92 11.52
C VAL A 697 -20.84 -19.82 12.99
N LEU A 698 -19.64 -19.30 13.24
CA LEU A 698 -19.08 -19.09 14.58
C LEU A 698 -18.92 -17.60 14.88
N THR A 699 -19.14 -17.20 16.13
CA THR A 699 -18.99 -15.80 16.58
C THR A 699 -17.91 -15.64 17.65
N ASP A 700 -17.40 -14.41 17.75
CA ASP A 700 -16.42 -13.98 18.76
C ASP A 700 -17.01 -13.97 20.18
N ALA A 701 -18.34 -13.98 20.31
CA ALA A 701 -19.04 -14.10 21.58
C ALA A 701 -19.30 -15.56 22.00
N GLY A 702 -18.72 -16.54 21.29
CA GLY A 702 -18.90 -17.97 21.59
C GLY A 702 -20.19 -18.56 21.03
N GLY A 703 -20.80 -17.91 20.05
CA GLY A 703 -21.99 -18.39 19.36
C GLY A 703 -21.65 -19.40 18.26
N LEU A 704 -22.36 -20.53 18.23
CA LEU A 704 -22.33 -21.51 17.15
C LEU A 704 -23.72 -21.61 16.54
N VAL A 705 -23.85 -21.37 15.24
CA VAL A 705 -25.12 -21.44 14.52
C VAL A 705 -25.02 -22.45 13.39
N VAL A 706 -25.94 -23.42 13.37
CA VAL A 706 -26.16 -24.30 12.22
C VAL A 706 -27.38 -23.81 11.45
N ILE A 707 -27.17 -23.52 10.18
CA ILE A 707 -28.14 -23.09 9.20
C ILE A 707 -28.44 -24.28 8.29
N GLU A 708 -29.70 -24.71 8.24
CA GLU A 708 -30.16 -25.76 7.33
C GLU A 708 -30.90 -25.11 6.15
N PHE A 709 -30.65 -25.64 4.95
CA PHE A 709 -31.30 -25.22 3.71
C PHE A 709 -32.20 -26.34 3.18
N ALA A 710 -33.17 -25.98 2.35
CA ALA A 710 -33.91 -26.99 1.59
C ALA A 710 -32.93 -27.75 0.68
N ALA A 711 -32.99 -29.09 0.67
CA ALA A 711 -32.26 -29.88 -0.30
C ALA A 711 -32.71 -29.46 -1.71
N ALA A 712 -31.76 -29.28 -2.63
CA ALA A 712 -32.10 -29.16 -4.04
C ALA A 712 -32.86 -30.44 -4.43
N GLY A 713 -34.07 -30.29 -4.97
CA GLY A 713 -34.82 -31.44 -5.49
C GLY A 713 -34.02 -32.16 -6.57
N PRO A 714 -34.29 -33.47 -6.78
CA PRO A 714 -33.57 -34.28 -7.78
C PRO A 714 -33.63 -33.70 -9.18
#